data_AF-A0A0F0I373-F1
#
_entry.id   AF-A0A0F0I373-F1
#
_cell.length_a   1.000
_cell.length_b   1.000
_cell.length_c   1.000
_cell.angle_alpha   90.00
_cell.angle_beta   90.00
_cell.angle_gamma   90.00
#
_symmetry.space_group_name_H-M   'P 1'
#
loop_
_entity.id
_entity.type
_entity.pdbx_description
1 polymer ?
#
loop_
_entity_poly.entity_id
_entity_poly.type
_entity_poly.pdbx_seq_one_letter_code
_entity_poly.pdbx_strand_id
1 'polypeptide(L)'
;MGGMNYHIEILFDDGVRWLARIRRFNATSPSPDLRDYIMRSEVATLQFLSKTKVPAPKTVDYGLHRQTPVGVGYILMEKLPGKSLRWSLASPEQRRKVMDQLADIYILLESLPFDNMGSLDRPGTDHIGPFARESLTHYINSQMLPLGPYTNYRDYLRASIELNMDLIMKGESYARREIDAFLVHRFLLDCIPEVLLYHSFDDGLFYLRPADDKGDHILIDDDYDIMGIVDWEWAYTESKSAAFKSPIMLLPVADFYNGVNCIGEDEVSFANILEQKGHKGLAEIEALRYESPAHMPGFPPSISPIHFVCIGGHGQSAIALILLKLGYVVQGSDIKESDNVVRLRAAGATVFIGHDKDQLGSAKLVVASSAATKNKPNVEVEAARDRRIPVIHRSEMLASLMRHHKSIAISGSHGKSTTTSMVAGMLEAGGLSPTTISGAVVTQYGSNAHLGSGNWMVVEADESDGTMVRLPALISVVTNIDSDHITFYGTQEKTRATFAQFVRNVPFYGLAVLCIDDPGVRKILPEVQDRNIITYGVSEDADVRAENVKYNPQDSTFVLSVRSRRDGTRRVVGPIVLNVLGLHNLQNALATTAIALELGIKLESIRHALGNFQGTNRRYIHVGEANGIQIIDDFGTHPAEIKATQTMAKQAGARRVIAVYQPTIVVKNVEAWLEEYPAAFEESAHIIIGQADGVEVDPVPAGEVRETLVQYLHSHGRGDAISMPDPSALPELVSRLGQEGDFVVCMGFRSSTLWARALAGQLKALGTPRMKGDQ
;
A
#
# COMPACT_ATOMS: atom_id res chain seq x y z
N MET A 1 3.22 12.14 37.99
CA MET A 1 4.56 12.17 38.61
C MET A 1 4.72 11.15 39.74
N GLY A 2 5.81 10.39 39.66
CA GLY A 2 6.02 9.08 40.28
C GLY A 2 6.14 9.05 41.80
N GLY A 3 5.75 7.90 42.36
CA GLY A 3 5.72 7.63 43.80
C GLY A 3 7.09 7.39 44.44
N MET A 4 8.17 7.98 43.93
CA MET A 4 9.54 7.75 44.43
C MET A 4 10.07 8.89 45.32
N ASN A 5 9.44 10.07 45.30
CA ASN A 5 9.84 11.22 46.08
C ASN A 5 8.65 11.76 46.89
N TYR A 6 8.91 12.25 48.11
CA TYR A 6 8.03 13.19 48.78
C TYR A 6 8.32 14.59 48.27
N HIS A 7 7.26 15.37 48.05
CA HIS A 7 7.33 16.74 47.59
C HIS A 7 6.72 17.63 48.66
N ILE A 8 7.56 18.44 49.31
CA ILE A 8 7.14 19.35 50.37
C ILE A 8 7.38 20.78 49.88
N GLU A 9 6.31 21.57 49.84
CA GLU A 9 6.42 22.99 49.55
C GLU A 9 6.89 23.72 50.80
N ILE A 10 7.92 24.55 50.64
CA ILE A 10 8.45 25.42 51.69
C ILE A 10 8.11 26.85 51.27
N LEU A 11 7.24 27.50 52.05
CA LEU A 11 6.88 28.90 51.87
C LEU A 11 7.65 29.74 52.90
N PHE A 12 8.43 30.70 52.41
CA PHE A 12 9.13 31.66 53.25
C PHE A 12 8.25 32.90 53.51
N ASP A 13 8.52 33.61 54.60
CA ASP A 13 7.75 34.81 55.00
C ASP A 13 7.79 35.94 53.95
N ASP A 14 8.82 35.96 53.11
CA ASP A 14 9.00 36.90 51.99
C ASP A 14 8.25 36.49 50.71
N GLY A 15 7.50 35.37 50.76
CA GLY A 15 6.73 34.84 49.63
C GLY A 15 7.52 33.95 48.68
N VAL A 16 8.83 33.76 48.89
CA VAL A 16 9.62 32.80 48.13
C VAL A 16 9.09 31.38 48.39
N ARG A 17 9.01 30.57 47.33
CA ARG A 17 8.55 29.18 47.42
C ARG A 17 9.65 28.25 46.93
N TRP A 18 10.04 27.30 47.77
CA TRP A 18 10.90 26.19 47.40
C TRP A 18 10.13 24.89 47.40
N LEU A 19 10.67 23.91 46.71
CA LEU A 19 10.26 22.52 46.74
C LEU A 19 11.39 21.69 47.34
N ALA A 20 11.11 21.04 48.46
CA ALA A 20 11.95 19.98 48.98
C ALA A 20 11.51 18.64 48.38
N ARG A 21 12.39 18.04 47.56
CA ARG A 21 12.24 16.67 47.06
C ARG A 21 13.03 15.74 47.97
N ILE A 22 12.35 14.81 48.62
CA ILE A 22 12.97 13.82 49.53
C ILE A 22 12.73 12.42 48.99
N ARG A 23 13.78 11.64 48.77
CA ARG A 23 13.66 10.29 48.21
C ARG A 23 12.94 9.36 49.18
N ARG A 24 11.91 8.66 48.70
CA ARG A 24 11.22 7.60 49.44
C ARG A 24 12.08 6.35 49.48
N PHE A 25 11.98 5.59 50.56
CA PHE A 25 12.62 4.29 50.69
C PHE A 25 11.56 3.21 50.90
N ASN A 26 11.64 2.15 50.09
CA ASN A 26 10.81 0.95 50.19
C ASN A 26 11.62 -0.29 49.78
N ALA A 27 11.01 -1.47 49.89
CA ALA A 27 11.66 -2.75 49.59
C ALA A 27 12.13 -2.89 48.12
N THR A 28 11.61 -2.07 47.20
CA THR A 28 11.99 -2.08 45.77
C THR A 28 12.94 -0.95 45.40
N SER A 29 13.41 -0.17 46.38
CA SER A 29 14.34 0.93 46.12
C SER A 29 15.74 0.38 45.79
N PRO A 30 16.47 0.97 44.83
CA PRO A 30 17.84 0.57 44.52
C PRO A 30 18.77 0.80 45.71
N SER A 31 20.00 0.28 45.64
CA SER A 31 20.99 0.41 46.72
C SER A 31 21.25 1.88 47.10
N PRO A 32 21.68 2.18 48.34
CA PRO A 32 22.03 3.54 48.74
C PRO A 32 23.04 4.22 47.81
N ASP A 33 24.05 3.48 47.34
CA ASP A 33 25.07 4.02 46.43
C ASP A 33 24.48 4.48 45.10
N LEU A 34 23.58 3.69 44.52
CA LEU A 34 22.93 4.05 43.26
C LEU A 34 21.90 5.17 43.45
N ARG A 35 21.18 5.22 44.59
CA ARG A 35 20.29 6.35 44.91
C ARG A 35 21.05 7.66 45.00
N ASP A 36 22.20 7.66 45.69
CA ASP A 36 23.06 8.83 45.81
C ASP A 36 23.63 9.23 44.44
N TYR A 37 23.93 8.25 43.57
CA TYR A 37 24.37 8.51 42.20
C TYR A 37 23.28 9.15 41.34
N ILE A 38 22.06 8.61 41.36
CA ILE A 38 20.88 9.15 40.65
C ILE A 38 20.59 10.58 41.11
N MET A 39 20.56 10.82 42.42
CA MET A 39 20.30 12.16 42.98
C MET A 39 21.40 13.15 42.60
N ARG A 40 22.67 12.75 42.70
CA ARG A 40 23.80 13.58 42.27
C ARG A 40 23.71 13.93 40.79
N SER A 41 23.29 12.98 39.96
CA SER A 41 23.11 13.18 38.52
C SER A 41 21.97 14.14 38.19
N GLU A 42 20.84 14.03 38.90
CA GLU A 42 19.74 14.99 38.77
C GLU A 42 20.18 16.41 39.15
N VAL A 43 20.91 16.56 40.26
CA VAL A 43 21.45 17.87 40.68
C VAL A 43 22.42 18.43 39.63
N ALA A 44 23.31 17.60 39.08
CA ALA A 44 24.23 18.02 38.02
C ALA A 44 23.48 18.48 36.77
N THR A 45 22.41 17.77 36.39
CA THR A 45 21.54 18.11 35.27
C THR A 45 20.83 19.45 35.50
N LEU A 46 20.19 19.66 36.65
CA LEU A 46 19.51 20.91 36.98
C LEU A 46 20.48 22.11 37.02
N GLN A 47 21.69 21.91 37.56
CA GLN A 47 22.72 22.95 37.57
C GLN A 47 23.26 23.26 36.17
N PHE A 48 23.38 22.26 35.29
CA PHE A 48 23.71 22.48 33.88
C PHE A 48 22.61 23.30 33.21
N LEU A 49 21.34 22.89 33.33
CA LEU A 49 20.19 23.58 32.74
C LEU A 49 20.02 25.01 33.25
N SER A 50 20.39 25.28 34.51
CA SER A 50 20.35 26.63 35.10
C SER A 50 21.24 27.66 34.38
N LYS A 51 22.22 27.18 33.60
CA LYS A 51 23.12 27.99 32.75
C LYS A 51 22.56 28.18 31.33
N THR A 52 21.42 27.58 31.00
CA THR A 52 20.78 27.60 29.69
C THR A 52 19.46 28.38 29.76
N LYS A 53 18.73 28.48 28.64
CA LYS A 53 17.37 29.02 28.60
C LYS A 53 16.27 27.96 28.75
N VAL A 54 16.63 26.68 28.95
CA VAL A 54 15.64 25.62 29.16
C VAL A 54 14.93 25.90 30.48
N PRO A 55 13.59 25.99 30.50
CA PRO A 55 12.86 26.34 31.71
C PRO A 55 12.87 25.15 32.67
N ALA A 56 13.77 25.14 33.64
CA ALA A 56 13.93 24.07 34.63
C ALA A 56 14.11 24.64 36.06
N PRO A 57 13.74 23.91 37.12
CA PRO A 57 13.92 24.38 38.49
C PRO A 57 15.39 24.63 38.83
N LYS A 58 15.68 25.75 39.51
CA LYS A 58 17.02 26.01 40.03
C LYS A 58 17.24 25.25 41.32
N THR A 59 18.33 24.49 41.38
CA THR A 59 18.79 23.84 42.63
C THR A 59 19.34 24.90 43.58
N VAL A 60 18.85 24.90 44.81
CA VAL A 60 19.30 25.77 45.91
C VAL A 60 20.32 25.03 46.78
N ASP A 61 19.99 23.80 47.18
CA ASP A 61 20.84 22.96 48.03
C ASP A 61 20.49 21.48 47.80
N TYR A 62 21.38 20.58 48.18
CA TYR A 62 21.13 19.14 48.14
C TYR A 62 21.99 18.39 49.16
N GLY A 63 21.47 17.26 49.63
CA GLY A 63 22.20 16.36 50.52
C GLY A 63 22.04 14.93 50.06
N LEU A 64 23.14 14.17 50.01
CA LEU A 64 23.11 12.73 49.69
C LEU A 64 22.85 11.92 50.97
N HIS A 65 22.24 10.74 50.83
CA HIS A 65 21.77 9.92 51.96
C HIS A 65 22.85 9.74 53.03
N ARG A 66 24.07 9.37 52.65
CA ARG A 66 25.19 9.16 53.59
C ARG A 66 25.79 10.43 54.19
N GLN A 67 25.47 11.59 53.62
CA GLN A 67 26.03 12.89 54.02
C GLN A 67 25.08 13.68 54.93
N THR A 68 23.81 13.28 55.00
CA THR A 68 22.81 13.96 55.82
C THR A 68 22.71 13.37 57.23
N PRO A 69 22.50 14.21 58.26
CA PRO A 69 22.39 13.75 59.66
C PRO A 69 21.12 12.90 59.92
N VAL A 70 20.10 13.05 59.09
CA VAL A 70 18.83 12.30 59.15
C VAL A 70 18.85 11.02 58.30
N GLY A 71 19.92 10.78 57.53
CA GLY A 71 20.03 9.60 56.67
C GLY A 71 18.98 9.59 55.56
N VAL A 72 18.67 10.73 54.96
CA VAL A 72 17.75 10.83 53.80
C VAL A 72 18.32 11.80 52.78
N GLY A 73 18.36 11.39 51.52
CA GLY A 73 18.75 12.28 50.43
C GLY A 73 17.66 13.30 50.15
N TYR A 74 18.05 14.55 49.89
CA TYR A 74 17.13 15.62 49.53
C TYR A 74 17.69 16.53 48.44
N ILE A 75 16.79 17.18 47.69
CA ILE A 75 17.10 18.31 46.83
C ILE A 75 16.15 19.45 47.22
N LEU A 76 16.71 20.62 47.56
CA LEU A 76 15.97 21.87 47.68
C LEU A 76 16.09 22.64 46.37
N MET A 77 14.96 22.99 45.78
CA MET A 77 14.93 23.67 44.49
C MET A 77 13.81 24.72 44.43
N GLU A 78 13.88 25.60 43.45
CA GLU A 78 12.81 26.53 43.10
C GLU A 78 11.49 25.81 42.83
N LYS A 79 10.38 26.31 43.40
CA LYS A 79 9.03 25.86 43.06
C LYS A 79 8.53 26.66 41.85
N LEU A 80 8.62 26.06 40.66
CA LEU A 80 8.08 26.68 39.45
C LEU A 80 6.55 26.85 39.53
N PRO A 81 5.99 27.94 38.99
CA PRO A 81 4.54 28.14 38.89
C PRO A 81 3.91 27.21 37.84
N GLY A 82 2.58 27.16 37.82
CA GLY A 82 1.80 26.39 36.85
C GLY A 82 1.31 25.04 37.34
N LYS A 83 0.58 24.35 36.47
CA LYS A 83 -0.03 23.04 36.68
C LYS A 83 0.50 22.04 35.65
N SER A 84 0.53 20.77 36.03
CA SER A 84 0.92 19.69 35.12
C SER A 84 -0.01 19.63 33.91
N LEU A 85 0.58 19.58 32.71
CA LEU A 85 -0.12 19.50 31.44
C LEU A 85 -0.92 18.18 31.35
N ARG A 86 -2.20 18.31 31.04
CA ARG A 86 -3.08 17.18 30.73
C ARG A 86 -3.38 17.14 29.24
N TRP A 87 -2.49 16.51 28.48
CA TRP A 87 -2.55 16.48 27.01
C TRP A 87 -3.91 16.06 26.45
N SER A 88 -4.49 14.99 27.01
CA SER A 88 -5.78 14.44 26.58
C SER A 88 -6.98 15.39 26.80
N LEU A 89 -6.86 16.37 27.69
CA LEU A 89 -7.90 17.37 27.97
C LEU A 89 -7.67 18.68 27.22
N ALA A 90 -6.49 18.88 26.61
CA ALA A 90 -6.18 20.07 25.85
C ALA A 90 -6.91 20.06 24.50
N SER A 91 -7.45 21.22 24.11
CA SER A 91 -8.01 21.45 22.78
C SER A 91 -6.90 21.46 21.71
N PRO A 92 -7.25 21.29 20.41
CA PRO A 92 -6.25 21.32 19.33
C PRO A 92 -5.41 22.60 19.28
N GLU A 93 -6.01 23.76 19.55
CA GLU A 93 -5.30 25.05 19.59
C GLU A 93 -4.31 25.12 20.74
N GLN A 94 -4.72 24.66 21.93
CA GLN A 94 -3.84 24.57 23.10
C GLN A 94 -2.68 23.60 22.87
N ARG A 95 -2.93 22.43 22.26
CA ARG A 95 -1.89 21.47 21.89
C ARG A 95 -0.87 22.07 20.94
N ARG A 96 -1.35 22.78 19.91
CA ARG A 96 -0.48 23.47 18.96
C ARG A 96 0.37 24.54 19.64
N LYS A 97 -0.20 25.32 20.56
CA LYS A 97 0.54 26.33 21.34
C LYS A 97 1.64 25.71 22.20
N VAL A 98 1.37 24.58 22.85
CA VAL A 98 2.38 23.84 23.63
C VAL A 98 3.45 23.24 22.74
N MET A 99 3.07 22.63 21.61
CA MET A 99 4.01 22.08 20.63
C MET A 99 4.95 23.15 20.07
N ASP A 100 4.46 24.36 19.80
CA ASP A 100 5.30 25.47 19.33
C ASP A 100 6.40 25.83 20.33
N GLN A 101 6.05 25.93 21.61
CA GLN A 101 7.02 26.21 22.68
C GLN A 101 7.96 25.04 22.97
N LEU A 102 7.46 23.80 22.88
CA LEU A 102 8.28 22.61 23.04
C LEU A 102 9.32 22.50 21.91
N ALA A 103 8.96 22.89 20.69
CA ALA A 103 9.88 22.94 19.56
C ALA A 103 11.03 23.93 19.84
N ASP A 104 10.76 25.09 20.44
CA ASP A 104 11.81 26.03 20.85
C ASP A 104 12.77 25.42 21.90
N ILE A 105 12.25 24.59 22.81
CA ILE A 105 13.07 23.89 23.80
C ILE A 105 13.92 22.79 23.13
N TYR A 106 13.35 22.03 22.19
CA TYR A 106 14.08 21.03 21.42
C TYR A 106 15.25 21.67 20.65
N ILE A 107 14.99 22.79 19.97
CA ILE A 107 16.00 23.58 19.26
C ILE A 107 17.11 24.05 20.20
N LEU A 108 16.76 24.50 21.40
CA LEU A 108 17.74 24.92 22.39
C LEU A 108 18.61 23.75 22.89
N LEU A 109 18.00 22.60 23.15
CA LEU A 109 18.73 21.39 23.56
C LEU A 109 19.62 20.86 22.43
N GLU A 110 19.18 20.94 21.17
CA GLU A 110 20.00 20.61 19.99
C GLU A 110 21.26 21.49 19.90
N SER A 111 21.21 22.73 20.38
CA SER A 111 22.40 23.60 20.40
C SER A 111 23.45 23.26 21.47
N LEU A 112 23.21 22.24 22.30
CA LEU A 112 24.03 21.88 23.47
C LEU A 112 24.53 20.41 23.40
N PRO A 113 25.44 20.07 22.46
CA PRO A 113 25.93 18.71 22.28
C PRO A 113 26.98 18.30 23.34
N PHE A 114 27.18 16.98 23.46
CA PHE A 114 28.17 16.32 24.30
C PHE A 114 28.94 15.26 23.51
N ASP A 115 30.18 14.98 23.89
CA ASP A 115 31.04 13.98 23.25
C ASP A 115 30.74 12.53 23.68
N ASN A 116 29.99 12.36 24.76
CA ASN A 116 29.75 11.04 25.35
C ASN A 116 28.27 10.82 25.67
N MET A 117 27.89 9.56 25.57
CA MET A 117 26.59 9.02 25.97
C MET A 117 26.65 8.53 27.42
N GLY A 118 25.78 9.06 28.27
CA GLY A 118 25.80 8.77 29.71
C GLY A 118 24.94 9.76 30.49
N SER A 119 25.27 10.01 31.75
CA SER A 119 24.56 10.99 32.57
C SER A 119 25.51 12.07 33.09
N LEU A 120 25.04 13.31 33.18
CA LEU A 120 25.73 14.34 33.95
C LEU A 120 25.84 13.85 35.40
N ASP A 121 27.05 13.76 35.97
CA ASP A 121 27.27 13.09 37.25
C ASP A 121 28.06 13.92 38.28
N ARG A 122 28.54 15.09 37.87
CA ARG A 122 29.34 16.02 38.66
C ARG A 122 28.66 17.40 38.72
N PRO A 123 28.00 17.72 39.86
CA PRO A 123 27.44 19.03 40.11
C PRO A 123 28.44 20.16 39.81
N GLY A 124 27.98 21.19 39.09
CA GLY A 124 28.77 22.36 38.69
C GLY A 124 29.48 22.24 37.34
N THR A 125 29.64 21.03 36.80
CA THR A 125 30.36 20.77 35.53
C THR A 125 29.42 20.20 34.44
N ASP A 126 29.95 20.06 33.24
CA ASP A 126 29.33 19.42 32.07
C ASP A 126 29.83 17.97 31.83
N HIS A 127 30.55 17.39 32.80
CA HIS A 127 31.09 16.04 32.71
C HIS A 127 30.00 14.96 32.60
N ILE A 128 30.10 14.13 31.55
CA ILE A 128 29.27 12.95 31.33
C ILE A 128 29.97 11.72 31.90
N GLY A 129 29.35 11.14 32.93
CA GLY A 129 29.74 9.86 33.52
C GLY A 129 28.84 8.69 33.05
N PRO A 130 28.98 7.51 33.68
CA PRO A 130 28.11 6.36 33.45
C PRO A 130 26.62 6.68 33.61
N PHE A 131 25.73 5.89 33.03
CA PHE A 131 24.29 6.10 33.18
C PHE A 131 23.86 5.97 34.64
N ALA A 132 23.17 6.99 35.14
CA ALA A 132 22.59 6.96 36.47
C ALA A 132 21.24 6.23 36.44
N ARG A 133 21.22 4.91 36.18
CA ARG A 133 19.99 4.11 36.04
C ARG A 133 20.12 2.69 36.59
N GLU A 134 19.06 2.20 37.23
CA GLU A 134 18.96 0.85 37.79
C GLU A 134 19.13 -0.23 36.73
N SER A 135 18.45 -0.09 35.59
CA SER A 135 18.50 -1.06 34.48
C SER A 135 19.85 -1.13 33.77
N LEU A 136 20.75 -0.18 34.02
CA LEU A 136 22.07 -0.09 33.41
C LEU A 136 23.18 -0.16 34.47
N THR A 137 22.88 -0.73 35.64
CA THR A 137 23.85 -0.89 36.73
C THR A 137 23.95 -2.34 37.14
N HIS A 138 25.16 -2.89 37.08
CA HIS A 138 25.49 -4.22 37.55
C HIS A 138 26.08 -4.18 38.96
N TYR A 139 25.93 -5.26 39.74
CA TYR A 139 26.58 -5.39 41.04
C TYR A 139 27.42 -6.66 41.10
N ILE A 140 28.75 -6.52 41.17
CA ILE A 140 29.67 -7.65 41.38
C ILE A 140 30.31 -7.49 42.76
N ASN A 141 30.23 -8.53 43.59
CA ASN A 141 30.82 -8.54 44.93
C ASN A 141 30.43 -7.31 45.78
N SER A 142 29.15 -6.91 45.72
CA SER A 142 28.61 -5.70 46.36
C SER A 142 29.20 -4.37 45.89
N GLN A 143 29.95 -4.36 44.78
CA GLN A 143 30.42 -3.13 44.14
C GLN A 143 29.46 -2.73 43.01
N MET A 144 29.05 -1.46 43.03
CA MET A 144 28.21 -0.86 41.99
C MET A 144 29.05 -0.59 40.73
N LEU A 145 28.63 -1.14 39.59
CA LEU A 145 29.27 -0.99 38.29
C LEU A 145 28.23 -0.46 37.28
N PRO A 146 28.03 0.86 37.20
CA PRO A 146 27.16 1.46 36.20
C PRO A 146 27.80 1.39 34.81
N LEU A 147 26.98 1.19 33.77
CA LEU A 147 27.42 1.14 32.38
C LEU A 147 27.73 2.53 31.82
N GLY A 148 28.75 2.61 30.96
CA GLY A 148 29.19 3.84 30.30
C GLY A 148 30.26 4.63 31.07
N PRO A 149 30.54 5.87 30.65
CA PRO A 149 29.99 6.52 29.46
C PRO A 149 30.47 5.83 28.17
N TYR A 150 29.75 6.02 27.07
CA TYR A 150 30.12 5.49 25.75
C TYR A 150 30.39 6.61 24.76
N THR A 151 31.29 6.37 23.81
CA THR A 151 31.62 7.31 22.72
C THR A 151 30.82 7.02 21.45
N ASN A 152 30.05 5.93 21.42
CA ASN A 152 29.20 5.57 20.29
C ASN A 152 27.98 4.77 20.74
N TYR A 153 26.90 4.90 19.98
CA TYR A 153 25.62 4.28 20.28
C TYR A 153 25.63 2.74 20.18
N ARG A 154 26.46 2.19 19.30
CA ARG A 154 26.59 0.74 19.09
C ARG A 154 27.08 0.02 20.35
N ASP A 155 28.11 0.56 21.00
CA ASP A 155 28.69 -0.04 22.20
C ASP A 155 27.72 0.04 23.38
N TYR A 156 26.96 1.13 23.48
CA TYR A 156 25.85 1.24 24.44
C TYR A 156 24.79 0.15 24.22
N LEU A 157 24.28 -0.01 22.99
CA LEU A 157 23.26 -1.02 22.69
C LEU A 157 23.76 -2.43 23.01
N ARG A 158 25.00 -2.74 22.58
CA ARG A 158 25.62 -4.03 22.86
C ARG A 158 25.72 -4.28 24.35
N ALA A 159 26.35 -3.37 25.10
CA ALA A 159 26.60 -3.55 26.53
C ALA A 159 25.31 -3.61 27.35
N SER A 160 24.29 -2.83 27.00
CA SER A 160 22.99 -2.86 27.68
C SER A 160 22.24 -4.18 27.45
N ILE A 161 22.29 -4.73 26.23
CA ILE A 161 21.68 -6.02 25.91
C ILE A 161 22.46 -7.16 26.57
N GLU A 162 23.80 -7.14 26.50
CA GLU A 162 24.66 -8.14 27.13
C GLU A 162 24.50 -8.15 28.66
N LEU A 163 24.33 -6.99 29.31
CA LEU A 163 24.01 -6.90 30.73
C LEU A 163 22.69 -7.63 31.05
N ASN A 164 21.63 -7.39 30.28
CA ASN A 164 20.35 -8.08 30.49
C ASN A 164 20.49 -9.60 30.31
N MET A 165 21.24 -10.05 29.32
CA MET A 165 21.52 -11.46 29.11
C MET A 165 22.28 -12.08 30.30
N ASP A 166 23.30 -11.40 30.83
CA ASP A 166 24.06 -11.85 32.00
C ASP A 166 23.19 -11.92 33.26
N LEU A 167 22.33 -10.92 33.50
CA LEU A 167 21.38 -10.94 34.63
C LEU A 167 20.36 -12.08 34.50
N ILE A 168 19.89 -12.39 33.29
CA ILE A 168 19.02 -13.55 33.04
C ILE A 168 19.76 -14.86 33.35
N MET A 169 21.01 -15.00 32.88
CA MET A 169 21.83 -16.19 33.12
C MET A 169 22.13 -16.42 34.61
N LYS A 170 22.28 -15.34 35.38
CA LYS A 170 22.48 -15.39 36.84
C LYS A 170 21.18 -15.61 37.63
N GLY A 171 20.02 -15.58 36.97
CA GLY A 171 18.71 -15.67 37.62
C GLY A 171 18.33 -14.41 38.42
N GLU A 172 18.99 -13.28 38.14
CA GLU A 172 18.75 -11.98 38.77
C GLU A 172 17.68 -11.17 38.01
N SER A 173 17.36 -11.57 36.78
CA SER A 173 16.31 -10.98 35.95
C SER A 173 15.42 -12.08 35.36
N TYR A 174 14.13 -11.76 35.18
CA TYR A 174 13.06 -12.66 34.71
C TYR A 174 12.83 -13.89 35.60
N ALA A 175 11.80 -13.83 36.46
CA ALA A 175 11.45 -14.95 37.36
C ALA A 175 10.75 -16.14 36.67
N ARG A 176 10.33 -15.98 35.41
CA ARG A 176 9.65 -17.01 34.59
C ARG A 176 10.02 -16.81 33.13
N ARG A 177 10.19 -17.90 32.39
CA ARG A 177 10.50 -17.90 30.94
C ARG A 177 11.86 -17.27 30.63
N GLU A 178 12.84 -17.56 31.48
CA GLU A 178 14.23 -17.13 31.37
C GLU A 178 14.86 -17.51 30.02
N ILE A 179 14.53 -18.70 29.46
CA ILE A 179 15.00 -19.11 28.13
C ILE A 179 14.41 -18.21 27.04
N ASP A 180 13.09 -17.96 27.06
CA ASP A 180 12.43 -17.09 26.08
C ASP A 180 13.02 -15.67 26.16
N ALA A 181 13.18 -15.15 27.39
CA ALA A 181 13.76 -13.83 27.62
C ALA A 181 15.20 -13.75 27.10
N PHE A 182 16.02 -14.76 27.36
CA PHE A 182 17.40 -14.83 26.85
C PHE A 182 17.42 -14.85 25.31
N LEU A 183 16.57 -15.67 24.68
CA LEU A 183 16.48 -15.75 23.22
C LEU A 183 16.04 -14.42 22.59
N VAL A 184 15.11 -13.70 23.23
CA VAL A 184 14.69 -12.37 22.78
C VAL A 184 15.86 -11.38 22.85
N HIS A 185 16.59 -11.31 23.96
CA HIS A 185 17.74 -10.40 24.06
C HIS A 185 18.88 -10.80 23.12
N ARG A 186 19.11 -12.10 22.92
CA ARG A 186 20.06 -12.59 21.93
C ARG A 186 19.67 -12.18 20.51
N PHE A 187 18.38 -12.27 20.17
CA PHE A 187 17.86 -11.78 18.90
C PHE A 187 18.06 -10.26 18.76
N LEU A 188 17.78 -9.48 19.80
CA LEU A 188 18.04 -8.02 19.80
C LEU A 188 19.53 -7.70 19.57
N LEU A 189 20.43 -8.50 20.14
CA LEU A 189 21.88 -8.36 19.94
C LEU A 189 22.27 -8.59 18.47
N ASP A 190 21.64 -9.57 17.82
CA ASP A 190 21.85 -9.88 16.40
C ASP A 190 21.21 -8.81 15.48
N CYS A 191 20.18 -8.10 15.92
CA CYS A 191 19.54 -7.00 15.21
C CYS A 191 20.27 -5.65 15.31
N ILE A 192 21.29 -5.49 16.17
CA ILE A 192 22.01 -4.20 16.31
C ILE A 192 22.44 -3.61 14.95
N PRO A 193 23.06 -4.37 14.01
CA PRO A 193 23.44 -3.80 12.71
C PRO A 193 22.27 -3.23 11.92
N GLU A 194 21.08 -3.83 12.02
CA GLU A 194 19.86 -3.37 11.33
C GLU A 194 19.31 -2.10 11.99
N VAL A 195 19.32 -2.03 13.32
CA VAL A 195 18.87 -0.85 14.08
C VAL A 195 19.78 0.34 13.80
N LEU A 196 21.10 0.13 13.72
CA LEU A 196 22.07 1.21 13.44
C LEU A 196 21.89 1.85 12.06
N LEU A 197 21.24 1.18 11.09
CA LEU A 197 20.93 1.78 9.79
C LEU A 197 19.92 2.93 9.91
N TYR A 198 19.05 2.92 10.93
CA TYR A 198 18.07 3.98 11.19
C TYR A 198 18.69 5.23 11.83
N HIS A 199 19.95 5.18 12.22
CA HIS A 199 20.69 6.27 12.87
C HIS A 199 21.56 7.07 11.88
N SER A 200 21.23 7.05 10.58
CA SER A 200 22.00 7.74 9.53
C SER A 200 22.09 9.27 9.66
N PHE A 201 21.29 9.87 10.54
CA PHE A 201 21.24 11.31 10.82
C PHE A 201 22.08 11.72 12.03
N ASP A 202 22.67 10.76 12.74
CA ASP A 202 23.47 11.06 13.91
C ASP A 202 24.81 11.67 13.46
N ASP A 203 25.13 12.83 14.03
CA ASP A 203 26.32 13.63 13.75
C ASP A 203 27.55 13.20 14.58
N GLY A 204 27.44 12.07 15.29
CA GLY A 204 28.46 11.54 16.20
C GLY A 204 28.49 12.24 17.56
N LEU A 205 27.58 13.19 17.82
CA LEU A 205 27.41 13.85 19.11
C LEU A 205 26.19 13.31 19.85
N PHE A 206 26.10 13.64 21.13
CA PHE A 206 25.01 13.24 22.01
C PHE A 206 24.33 14.46 22.63
N TYR A 207 23.03 14.33 22.90
CA TYR A 207 22.18 15.44 23.30
C TYR A 207 21.40 15.08 24.56
N LEU A 208 21.29 16.04 25.48
CA LEU A 208 20.59 15.85 26.74
C LEU A 208 19.09 15.67 26.50
N ARG A 209 18.52 14.60 27.06
CA ARG A 209 17.07 14.34 27.04
C ARG A 209 16.51 14.04 28.44
N PRO A 210 15.27 14.44 28.72
CA PRO A 210 14.52 13.93 29.85
C PRO A 210 14.31 12.40 29.76
N ALA A 211 14.17 11.76 30.92
CA ALA A 211 13.76 10.36 31.00
C ALA A 211 12.25 10.18 30.88
N ASP A 212 11.47 11.19 31.30
CA ASP A 212 10.01 11.23 31.20
C ASP A 212 9.60 12.01 29.93
N ASP A 213 8.76 11.42 29.10
CA ASP A 213 8.22 11.99 27.86
C ASP A 213 6.68 11.90 27.79
N LYS A 214 6.00 11.70 28.93
CA LYS A 214 4.54 11.51 29.02
C LYS A 214 3.73 12.81 29.04
N GLY A 215 4.42 13.95 29.12
CA GLY A 215 3.83 15.29 29.13
C GLY A 215 3.43 15.82 30.50
N ASP A 216 3.19 14.97 31.51
CA ASP A 216 2.80 15.43 32.86
C ASP A 216 3.95 16.12 33.62
N HIS A 217 5.18 15.98 33.13
CA HIS A 217 6.37 16.70 33.58
C HIS A 217 6.48 18.13 33.00
N ILE A 218 5.59 18.54 32.09
CA ILE A 218 5.51 19.91 31.56
C ILE A 218 4.52 20.70 32.44
N LEU A 219 4.99 21.80 33.01
CA LEU A 219 4.16 22.75 33.75
C LEU A 219 3.68 23.86 32.81
N ILE A 220 2.39 24.12 32.82
CA ILE A 220 1.75 25.18 32.05
C ILE A 220 0.98 26.14 32.96
N ASP A 221 0.81 27.38 32.54
CA ASP A 221 -0.13 28.31 33.16
C ASP A 221 -1.57 28.11 32.64
N ASP A 222 -2.46 29.06 32.92
CA ASP A 222 -3.86 28.99 32.46
C ASP A 222 -4.00 29.29 30.95
N ASP A 223 -3.03 29.96 30.35
CA ASP A 223 -2.96 30.28 28.93
C ASP A 223 -2.20 29.23 28.11
N TYR A 224 -1.76 28.13 28.75
CA TYR A 224 -0.97 27.06 28.13
C TYR A 224 0.43 27.49 27.69
N ASP A 225 1.01 28.50 28.37
CA ASP A 225 2.44 28.82 28.25
C ASP A 225 3.27 27.87 29.13
N ILE A 226 4.36 27.33 28.58
CA ILE A 226 5.25 26.41 29.29
C ILE A 226 6.03 27.18 30.35
N MET A 227 5.68 26.94 31.61
CA MET A 227 6.34 27.52 32.79
C MET A 227 7.58 26.75 33.21
N GLY A 228 7.68 25.47 32.83
CA GLY A 228 8.80 24.62 33.24
C GLY A 228 8.71 23.17 32.78
N ILE A 229 9.87 22.58 32.54
CA ILE A 229 10.06 21.13 32.44
C ILE A 229 10.67 20.66 33.76
N VAL A 230 9.94 19.79 34.46
CA VAL A 230 10.36 19.21 35.74
C VAL A 230 10.69 17.72 35.57
N ASP A 231 11.08 17.07 36.67
CA ASP A 231 11.44 15.65 36.73
C ASP A 231 12.59 15.24 35.80
N TRP A 232 13.75 15.88 36.01
CA TRP A 232 15.01 15.56 35.33
C TRP A 232 15.76 14.38 35.96
N GLU A 233 15.10 13.61 36.82
CA GLU A 233 15.66 12.37 37.36
C GLU A 233 15.91 11.39 36.20
N TRP A 234 17.06 10.70 36.23
CA TRP A 234 17.51 9.79 35.17
C TRP A 234 17.75 10.43 33.79
N ALA A 235 17.85 11.76 33.69
CA ALA A 235 18.26 12.44 32.47
C ALA A 235 19.64 11.97 32.00
N TYR A 236 19.82 11.94 30.68
CA TYR A 236 20.99 11.35 30.05
C TYR A 236 21.20 11.94 28.66
N THR A 237 22.41 11.78 28.14
CA THR A 237 22.75 12.12 26.77
C THR A 237 22.54 10.94 25.85
N GLU A 238 21.99 11.20 24.68
CA GLU A 238 21.56 10.18 23.71
C GLU A 238 21.85 10.67 22.28
N SER A 239 21.89 9.76 21.30
CA SER A 239 22.10 10.15 19.90
C SER A 239 21.00 11.11 19.42
N LYS A 240 21.32 11.97 18.44
CA LYS A 240 20.43 13.04 17.97
C LYS A 240 19.02 12.55 17.64
N SER A 241 18.95 11.52 16.81
CA SER A 241 17.70 10.86 16.38
C SER A 241 16.87 10.32 17.54
N ALA A 242 17.52 9.77 18.58
CA ALA A 242 16.81 9.23 19.74
C ALA A 242 16.49 10.30 20.81
N ALA A 243 17.29 11.36 20.91
CA ALA A 243 17.09 12.47 21.84
C ALA A 243 15.89 13.34 21.46
N PHE A 244 15.69 13.59 20.16
CA PHE A 244 14.68 14.50 19.64
C PHE A 244 13.53 13.78 18.92
N LYS A 245 13.17 12.57 19.36
CA LYS A 245 11.95 11.91 18.89
C LYS A 245 10.70 12.52 19.54
N SER A 246 9.55 12.36 18.89
CA SER A 246 8.25 12.76 19.42
C SER A 246 8.03 12.23 20.83
N PRO A 247 7.63 13.09 21.78
CA PRO A 247 7.21 12.66 23.10
C PRO A 247 6.05 11.66 23.03
N ILE A 248 6.00 10.72 23.99
CA ILE A 248 4.90 9.74 24.09
C ILE A 248 3.54 10.43 24.18
N MET A 249 3.45 11.64 24.75
CA MET A 249 2.17 12.38 24.81
C MET A 249 1.57 12.68 23.43
N LEU A 250 2.37 12.79 22.36
CA LEU A 250 1.89 13.03 21.00
C LEU A 250 1.40 11.75 20.31
N LEU A 251 1.75 10.57 20.84
CA LEU A 251 1.39 9.29 20.25
C LEU A 251 -0.13 9.03 20.41
N PRO A 252 -0.84 8.67 19.33
CA PRO A 252 -2.24 8.25 19.43
C PRO A 252 -2.30 6.83 20.01
N VAL A 253 -2.23 6.73 21.34
CA VAL A 253 -2.12 5.45 22.07
C VAL A 253 -3.26 4.48 21.71
N ALA A 254 -4.47 4.99 21.50
CA ALA A 254 -5.61 4.16 21.10
C ALA A 254 -5.40 3.52 19.72
N ASP A 255 -4.91 4.29 18.75
CA ASP A 255 -4.64 3.83 17.39
C ASP A 255 -3.50 2.80 17.38
N PHE A 256 -2.44 3.06 18.15
CA PHE A 256 -1.34 2.11 18.34
C PHE A 256 -1.84 0.75 18.85
N TYR A 257 -2.69 0.72 19.88
CA TYR A 257 -3.27 -0.54 20.38
C TYR A 257 -4.30 -1.16 19.43
N ASN A 258 -4.85 -0.40 18.49
CA ASN A 258 -5.71 -0.90 17.42
C ASN A 258 -4.93 -1.37 16.17
N GLY A 259 -3.60 -1.40 16.24
CA GLY A 259 -2.73 -1.85 15.15
C GLY A 259 -2.48 -0.80 14.07
N VAL A 260 -2.85 0.45 14.31
CA VAL A 260 -2.53 1.60 13.46
C VAL A 260 -1.17 2.13 13.91
N ASN A 261 -0.13 1.82 13.13
CA ASN A 261 1.26 2.17 13.43
C ASN A 261 1.81 3.32 12.58
N CYS A 262 0.93 4.19 12.07
CA CYS A 262 1.33 5.41 11.38
C CYS A 262 1.57 6.57 12.37
N ILE A 263 2.20 7.64 11.88
CA ILE A 263 2.38 8.88 12.63
C ILE A 263 1.00 9.51 12.95
N GLY A 264 0.84 10.00 14.18
CA GLY A 264 -0.37 10.69 14.62
C GLY A 264 -0.46 12.14 14.14
N GLU A 265 -1.66 12.73 14.21
CA GLU A 265 -1.88 14.13 13.81
C GLU A 265 -1.01 15.12 14.60
N ASP A 266 -0.86 14.89 15.92
CA ASP A 266 -0.05 15.74 16.80
C ASP A 266 1.45 15.62 16.44
N GLU A 267 1.95 14.43 16.13
CA GLU A 267 3.34 14.20 15.68
C GLU A 267 3.61 14.90 14.33
N VAL A 268 2.68 14.80 13.36
CA VAL A 268 2.78 15.53 12.08
C VAL A 268 2.77 17.05 12.29
N SER A 269 1.92 17.54 13.19
CA SER A 269 1.84 18.95 13.54
C SER A 269 3.17 19.44 14.14
N PHE A 270 3.77 18.66 15.03
CA PHE A 270 5.06 18.98 15.66
C PHE A 270 6.21 19.02 14.64
N ALA A 271 6.27 18.05 13.73
CA ALA A 271 7.25 18.05 12.63
C ALA A 271 7.13 19.32 11.76
N ASN A 272 5.91 19.70 11.38
CA ASN A 272 5.67 20.91 10.59
C ASN A 272 6.08 22.20 11.33
N ILE A 273 5.88 22.25 12.64
CA ILE A 273 6.32 23.39 13.47
C ILE A 273 7.84 23.51 13.46
N LEU A 274 8.56 22.39 13.64
CA LEU A 274 10.02 22.37 13.59
C LEU A 274 10.55 22.80 12.20
N GLU A 275 9.90 22.35 11.12
CA GLU A 275 10.26 22.77 9.76
C GLU A 275 9.99 24.28 9.55
N GLN A 276 8.85 24.79 10.01
CA GLN A 276 8.51 26.22 9.94
C GLN A 276 9.49 27.10 10.73
N LYS A 277 10.03 26.59 11.84
CA LYS A 277 11.09 27.25 12.62
C LYS A 277 12.48 27.10 11.98
N GLY A 278 12.60 26.41 10.84
CA GLY A 278 13.84 26.28 10.07
C GLY A 278 14.72 25.08 10.46
N HIS A 279 14.26 24.20 11.34
CA HIS A 279 15.01 23.04 11.83
C HIS A 279 14.57 21.75 11.11
N LYS A 280 14.89 21.69 9.81
CA LYS A 280 14.54 20.53 8.96
C LYS A 280 15.07 19.20 9.48
N GLY A 281 16.29 19.15 10.01
CA GLY A 281 16.84 17.91 10.56
C GLY A 281 16.05 17.39 11.76
N LEU A 282 15.52 18.26 12.62
CA LEU A 282 14.63 17.86 13.71
C LEU A 282 13.25 17.45 13.18
N ALA A 283 12.71 18.20 12.21
CA ALA A 283 11.45 17.83 11.55
C ALA A 283 11.53 16.48 10.84
N GLU A 284 12.66 16.18 10.20
CA GLU A 284 12.96 14.90 9.56
C GLU A 284 13.01 13.79 10.60
N ILE A 285 13.62 14.01 11.78
CA ILE A 285 13.62 13.02 12.87
C ILE A 285 12.18 12.67 13.31
N GLU A 286 11.30 13.66 13.42
CA GLU A 286 9.88 13.43 13.70
C GLU A 286 9.19 12.69 12.54
N ALA A 287 9.59 13.04 11.32
CA ALA A 287 9.20 12.36 10.11
C ALA A 287 9.97 11.04 9.87
N LEU A 288 10.84 10.54 10.75
CA LEU A 288 11.44 9.20 10.55
C LEU A 288 10.41 8.08 10.82
N ARG A 289 9.28 8.41 11.46
CA ARG A 289 8.06 7.59 11.38
C ARG A 289 7.36 7.70 10.02
N TYR A 290 7.57 8.79 9.28
CA TYR A 290 7.13 9.07 7.91
C TYR A 290 8.04 8.38 6.87
N GLU A 291 9.33 8.25 7.18
CA GLU A 291 10.38 7.66 6.33
C GLU A 291 10.84 6.26 6.77
N SER A 292 10.02 5.56 7.54
CA SER A 292 9.74 4.21 7.10
C SER A 292 8.57 4.33 6.15
N PRO A 293 8.74 4.21 4.83
CA PRO A 293 7.64 3.77 3.99
C PRO A 293 7.10 2.45 4.58
N ALA A 294 7.62 1.31 4.24
CA ALA A 294 8.53 0.78 5.22
C ALA A 294 9.90 1.12 4.60
N HIS A 295 11.03 0.69 5.11
CA HIS A 295 11.75 -0.12 4.11
C HIS A 295 10.78 -1.27 3.82
N MET A 296 9.85 -1.06 2.88
CA MET A 296 9.23 -2.16 2.18
C MET A 296 10.49 -2.84 1.70
N PRO A 297 10.79 -4.05 2.19
CA PRO A 297 11.96 -4.75 1.70
C PRO A 297 11.77 -4.71 0.19
N GLY A 298 12.76 -4.26 -0.55
CA GLY A 298 12.38 -3.69 -1.84
C GLY A 298 13.55 -3.10 -2.54
N PHE A 299 14.52 -3.95 -2.81
CA PHE A 299 15.78 -3.73 -3.54
C PHE A 299 16.78 -2.78 -2.85
N PRO A 300 18.09 -3.00 -3.04
CA PRO A 300 19.10 -2.07 -2.55
C PRO A 300 19.11 -0.79 -3.41
N PRO A 301 19.38 0.40 -2.84
CA PRO A 301 19.46 1.65 -3.60
C PRO A 301 20.42 1.60 -4.80
N SER A 302 21.40 0.69 -4.76
CA SER A 302 22.37 0.45 -5.83
C SER A 302 21.79 -0.01 -7.15
N ILE A 303 20.52 -0.45 -7.21
CA ILE A 303 19.84 -0.79 -8.48
C ILE A 303 19.31 0.43 -9.24
N SER A 304 19.37 1.63 -8.64
CA SER A 304 18.93 2.89 -9.25
C SER A 304 20.09 3.62 -9.95
N PRO A 305 19.89 4.23 -11.14
CA PRO A 305 18.66 4.34 -11.92
C PRO A 305 18.23 3.02 -12.61
N ILE A 306 16.93 2.77 -12.66
CA ILE A 306 16.32 1.61 -13.32
C ILE A 306 15.84 2.02 -14.71
N HIS A 307 16.26 1.32 -15.76
CA HIS A 307 15.88 1.60 -17.14
C HIS A 307 14.87 0.58 -17.66
N PHE A 308 13.71 1.05 -18.13
CA PHE A 308 12.65 0.21 -18.69
C PHE A 308 12.66 0.26 -20.23
N VAL A 309 12.71 -0.90 -20.88
CA VAL A 309 12.55 -1.00 -22.33
C VAL A 309 11.10 -1.33 -22.67
N CYS A 310 10.47 -0.48 -23.48
CA CYS A 310 9.02 -0.43 -23.74
C CYS A 310 8.20 -0.04 -22.49
N ILE A 311 8.58 1.08 -21.85
CA ILE A 311 8.02 1.54 -20.57
C ILE A 311 6.53 1.92 -20.65
N GLY A 312 6.00 2.24 -21.84
CA GLY A 312 4.62 2.64 -22.06
C GLY A 312 3.61 1.48 -22.03
N GLY A 313 4.06 0.23 -22.07
CA GLY A 313 3.19 -0.94 -21.95
C GLY A 313 2.46 -1.00 -20.60
N HIS A 314 1.20 -1.43 -20.57
CA HIS A 314 0.35 -1.39 -19.38
C HIS A 314 0.97 -2.02 -18.12
N GLY A 315 1.60 -3.19 -18.24
CA GLY A 315 2.28 -3.82 -17.11
C GLY A 315 3.59 -3.11 -16.71
N GLN A 316 4.35 -2.61 -17.68
CA GLN A 316 5.63 -1.93 -17.43
C GLN A 316 5.42 -0.57 -16.76
N SER A 317 4.44 0.21 -17.25
CA SER A 317 4.16 1.54 -16.71
C SER A 317 3.68 1.49 -15.27
N ALA A 318 2.89 0.47 -14.92
CA ALA A 318 2.44 0.26 -13.55
C ALA A 318 3.60 -0.01 -12.59
N ILE A 319 4.51 -0.94 -12.97
CA ILE A 319 5.70 -1.26 -12.17
C ILE A 319 6.62 -0.04 -12.04
N ALA A 320 6.88 0.66 -13.15
CA ALA A 320 7.69 1.88 -13.17
C ALA A 320 7.11 2.98 -12.24
N LEU A 321 5.78 3.17 -12.26
CA LEU A 321 5.11 4.14 -11.41
C LEU A 321 5.24 3.79 -9.92
N ILE A 322 5.11 2.51 -9.55
CA ILE A 322 5.32 2.07 -8.17
C ILE A 322 6.77 2.33 -7.73
N LEU A 323 7.76 2.01 -8.56
CA LEU A 323 9.17 2.26 -8.24
C LEU A 323 9.47 3.75 -8.06
N LEU A 324 8.92 4.64 -8.89
CA LEU A 324 9.02 6.09 -8.71
C LEU A 324 8.46 6.52 -7.35
N LYS A 325 7.26 6.02 -7.00
CA LYS A 325 6.62 6.34 -5.72
C LYS A 325 7.38 5.78 -4.51
N LEU A 326 8.15 4.70 -4.69
CA LEU A 326 9.07 4.15 -3.70
C LEU A 326 10.42 4.90 -3.65
N GLY A 327 10.60 5.98 -4.43
CA GLY A 327 11.80 6.82 -4.40
C GLY A 327 12.92 6.40 -5.36
N TYR A 328 12.70 5.40 -6.22
CA TYR A 328 13.69 5.01 -7.23
C TYR A 328 13.76 6.02 -8.38
N VAL A 329 14.97 6.31 -8.86
CA VAL A 329 15.16 6.98 -10.14
C VAL A 329 14.80 6.00 -11.26
N VAL A 330 13.74 6.33 -12.02
CA VAL A 330 13.26 5.53 -13.15
C VAL A 330 13.43 6.29 -14.45
N GLN A 331 13.95 5.58 -15.45
CA GLN A 331 14.02 6.03 -16.84
C GLN A 331 13.55 4.90 -17.78
N GLY A 332 13.33 5.20 -19.05
CA GLY A 332 13.03 4.16 -20.03
C GLY A 332 12.75 4.67 -21.43
N SER A 333 12.53 3.74 -22.35
CA SER A 333 12.26 4.01 -23.77
C SER A 333 10.94 3.39 -24.20
N ASP A 334 10.28 4.00 -25.19
CA ASP A 334 9.15 3.39 -25.90
C ASP A 334 9.15 3.82 -27.38
N ILE A 335 8.51 3.05 -28.26
CA ILE A 335 8.49 3.33 -29.70
C ILE A 335 7.63 4.56 -30.04
N LYS A 336 6.65 4.90 -29.18
CA LYS A 336 5.76 6.04 -29.39
C LYS A 336 5.30 6.66 -28.08
N GLU A 337 4.84 7.90 -28.18
CA GLU A 337 4.16 8.57 -27.09
C GLU A 337 2.77 7.96 -26.83
N SER A 338 2.45 7.75 -25.55
CA SER A 338 1.18 7.20 -25.09
C SER A 338 0.76 7.86 -23.77
N ASP A 339 -0.51 7.72 -23.39
CA ASP A 339 -1.02 8.25 -22.11
C ASP A 339 -0.20 7.76 -20.90
N ASN A 340 0.30 6.52 -20.95
CA ASN A 340 1.16 5.97 -19.91
C ASN A 340 2.52 6.68 -19.86
N VAL A 341 3.12 6.97 -21.02
CA VAL A 341 4.37 7.74 -21.12
C VAL A 341 4.18 9.16 -20.57
N VAL A 342 3.08 9.82 -20.93
CA VAL A 342 2.74 11.16 -20.43
C VAL A 342 2.61 11.14 -18.90
N ARG A 343 1.87 10.17 -18.35
CA ARG A 343 1.72 10.00 -16.89
C ARG A 343 3.04 9.74 -16.18
N LEU A 344 3.90 8.89 -16.73
CA LEU A 344 5.20 8.57 -16.13
C LEU A 344 6.13 9.78 -16.09
N ARG A 345 6.17 10.59 -17.16
CA ARG A 345 6.94 11.85 -17.16
C ARG A 345 6.40 12.83 -16.12
N ALA A 346 5.08 12.96 -16.02
CA ALA A 346 4.45 13.78 -14.98
C ALA A 346 4.77 13.28 -13.56
N ALA A 347 4.99 11.98 -13.38
CA ALA A 347 5.43 11.35 -12.14
C ALA A 347 6.95 11.41 -11.90
N GLY A 348 7.73 12.03 -12.80
CA GLY A 348 9.18 12.24 -12.63
C GLY A 348 10.09 11.26 -13.39
N ALA A 349 9.57 10.34 -14.19
CA ALA A 349 10.41 9.47 -15.02
C ALA A 349 11.01 10.20 -16.23
N THR A 350 12.24 9.84 -16.57
CA THR A 350 12.83 10.24 -17.87
C THR A 350 12.42 9.22 -18.93
N VAL A 351 11.62 9.63 -19.92
CA VAL A 351 11.16 8.71 -20.99
C VAL A 351 11.62 9.17 -22.37
N PHE A 352 12.33 8.29 -23.08
CA PHE A 352 12.81 8.49 -24.45
C PHE A 352 11.85 7.88 -25.47
N ILE A 353 11.70 8.53 -26.64
CA ILE A 353 10.93 7.98 -27.77
C ILE A 353 11.90 7.43 -28.82
N GLY A 354 11.64 6.20 -29.25
CA GLY A 354 12.57 5.40 -30.04
C GLY A 354 13.62 4.71 -29.17
N HIS A 355 14.28 3.71 -29.74
CA HIS A 355 15.24 2.87 -29.02
C HIS A 355 16.67 3.18 -29.43
N ASP A 356 17.52 3.57 -28.48
CA ASP A 356 18.94 3.88 -28.73
C ASP A 356 19.82 3.46 -27.55
N LYS A 357 20.98 2.85 -27.84
CA LYS A 357 21.93 2.35 -26.84
C LYS A 357 22.43 3.42 -25.85
N ASP A 358 22.48 4.68 -26.25
CA ASP A 358 22.99 5.78 -25.43
C ASP A 358 21.97 6.23 -24.38
N GLN A 359 20.69 5.90 -24.57
CA GLN A 359 19.60 6.16 -23.62
C GLN A 359 19.74 5.37 -22.30
N LEU A 360 20.56 4.31 -22.28
CA LEU A 360 20.88 3.61 -21.04
C LEU A 360 21.53 4.52 -20.00
N GLY A 361 22.30 5.53 -20.43
CA GLY A 361 22.99 6.46 -19.52
C GLY A 361 23.75 5.73 -18.40
N SER A 362 23.45 6.09 -17.15
CA SER A 362 24.03 5.50 -15.93
C SER A 362 23.19 4.39 -15.31
N ALA A 363 22.29 3.75 -16.06
CA ALA A 363 21.41 2.69 -15.57
C ALA A 363 22.18 1.60 -14.82
N LYS A 364 21.61 1.14 -13.70
CA LYS A 364 22.15 0.04 -12.89
C LYS A 364 21.37 -1.26 -13.06
N LEU A 365 20.15 -1.18 -13.60
CA LEU A 365 19.29 -2.31 -13.91
C LEU A 365 18.47 -2.00 -15.16
N VAL A 366 18.26 -3.00 -16.01
CA VAL A 366 17.33 -2.92 -17.14
C VAL A 366 16.17 -3.88 -16.95
N VAL A 367 14.94 -3.37 -17.06
CA VAL A 367 13.70 -4.16 -17.03
C VAL A 367 13.12 -4.22 -18.43
N ALA A 368 13.06 -5.42 -19.00
CA ALA A 368 12.60 -5.64 -20.37
C ALA A 368 11.23 -6.32 -20.43
N SER A 369 10.42 -5.93 -21.42
CA SER A 369 9.15 -6.59 -21.72
C SER A 369 9.38 -7.82 -22.63
N SER A 370 8.36 -8.67 -22.74
CA SER A 370 8.33 -9.79 -23.69
C SER A 370 8.49 -9.32 -25.14
N ALA A 371 8.01 -8.10 -25.47
CA ALA A 371 8.15 -7.49 -26.79
C ALA A 371 9.59 -7.04 -27.10
N ALA A 372 10.34 -6.60 -26.09
CA ALA A 372 11.74 -6.18 -26.24
C ALA A 372 12.72 -7.35 -26.42
N THR A 373 12.26 -8.59 -26.20
CA THR A 373 13.11 -9.79 -26.12
C THR A 373 12.76 -10.89 -27.15
N LYS A 374 11.57 -10.84 -27.77
CA LYS A 374 11.16 -11.79 -28.83
C LYS A 374 11.75 -11.40 -30.20
N ASN A 375 12.19 -12.40 -30.96
CA ASN A 375 12.70 -12.37 -32.35
C ASN A 375 14.08 -11.72 -32.57
N LYS A 376 14.26 -10.44 -32.23
CA LYS A 376 15.57 -9.75 -32.29
C LYS A 376 15.76 -8.94 -31.01
N PRO A 377 16.88 -9.08 -30.27
CA PRO A 377 17.05 -8.34 -29.04
C PRO A 377 17.07 -6.84 -29.32
N ASN A 378 16.32 -6.06 -28.55
CA ASN A 378 16.32 -4.61 -28.65
C ASN A 378 17.76 -4.06 -28.44
N VAL A 379 18.13 -3.02 -29.19
CA VAL A 379 19.49 -2.42 -29.17
C VAL A 379 19.94 -1.97 -27.77
N GLU A 380 19.01 -1.53 -26.91
CA GLU A 380 19.28 -1.17 -25.51
C GLU A 380 19.55 -2.42 -24.65
N VAL A 381 18.83 -3.51 -24.90
CA VAL A 381 19.04 -4.78 -24.19
C VAL A 381 20.41 -5.37 -24.55
N GLU A 382 20.82 -5.28 -25.81
CA GLU A 382 22.15 -5.71 -26.25
C GLU A 382 23.24 -4.83 -25.60
N ALA A 383 23.09 -3.51 -25.67
CA ALA A 383 24.05 -2.59 -25.08
C ALA A 383 24.16 -2.73 -23.54
N ALA A 384 23.06 -3.05 -22.86
CA ALA A 384 23.06 -3.31 -21.42
C ALA A 384 23.90 -4.56 -21.09
N ARG A 385 23.77 -5.62 -21.88
CA ARG A 385 24.58 -6.85 -21.73
C ARG A 385 26.06 -6.57 -21.98
N ASP A 386 26.39 -5.80 -23.03
CA ASP A 386 27.77 -5.40 -23.33
C ASP A 386 28.39 -4.59 -22.19
N ARG A 387 27.60 -3.72 -21.54
CA ARG A 387 27.99 -2.93 -20.37
C ARG A 387 27.93 -3.71 -19.04
N ARG A 388 27.55 -4.99 -19.07
CA ARG A 388 27.34 -5.86 -17.90
C ARG A 388 26.32 -5.31 -16.89
N ILE A 389 25.34 -4.56 -17.38
CA ILE A 389 24.19 -4.11 -16.61
C ILE A 389 23.20 -5.28 -16.55
N PRO A 390 22.72 -5.69 -15.36
CA PRO A 390 21.72 -6.75 -15.24
C PRO A 390 20.46 -6.43 -16.06
N VAL A 391 19.97 -7.43 -16.80
CA VAL A 391 18.72 -7.34 -17.56
C VAL A 391 17.76 -8.39 -17.01
N ILE A 392 16.62 -7.93 -16.48
CA ILE A 392 15.57 -8.81 -15.94
C ILE A 392 14.26 -8.66 -16.71
N HIS A 393 13.41 -9.68 -16.62
CA HIS A 393 12.08 -9.63 -17.20
C HIS A 393 11.11 -8.84 -16.32
N ARG A 394 10.09 -8.18 -16.90
CA ARG A 394 9.03 -7.46 -16.14
C ARG A 394 8.44 -8.30 -15.00
N SER A 395 8.23 -9.60 -15.23
CA SER A 395 7.61 -10.50 -14.26
C SER A 395 8.51 -10.76 -13.05
N GLU A 396 9.83 -10.65 -13.23
CA GLU A 396 10.81 -10.82 -12.14
C GLU A 396 10.84 -9.59 -11.25
N MET A 397 10.77 -8.39 -11.84
CA MET A 397 10.60 -7.15 -11.08
C MET A 397 9.28 -7.16 -10.30
N LEU A 398 8.17 -7.53 -10.96
CA LEU A 398 6.86 -7.66 -10.31
C LEU A 398 6.87 -8.69 -9.19
N ALA A 399 7.40 -9.90 -9.45
CA ALA A 399 7.51 -10.94 -8.42
C ALA A 399 8.32 -10.47 -7.22
N SER A 400 9.38 -9.70 -7.46
CA SER A 400 10.22 -9.16 -6.40
C SER A 400 9.50 -8.10 -5.56
N LEU A 401 8.72 -7.19 -6.18
CA LEU A 401 7.82 -6.28 -5.46
C LEU A 401 6.77 -7.04 -4.62
N MET A 402 6.23 -8.14 -5.17
CA MET A 402 5.25 -8.98 -4.49
C MET A 402 5.81 -9.73 -3.27
N ARG A 403 7.09 -10.13 -3.27
CA ARG A 403 7.71 -10.86 -2.13
C ARG A 403 7.66 -10.10 -0.82
N HIS A 404 7.51 -8.80 -0.92
CA HIS A 404 7.55 -7.88 0.21
C HIS A 404 6.16 -7.48 0.69
N HIS A 405 5.11 -8.04 0.07
CA HIS A 405 3.72 -7.86 0.42
C HIS A 405 3.00 -9.19 0.59
N LYS A 406 1.90 -9.17 1.34
CA LYS A 406 0.88 -10.21 1.21
C LYS A 406 0.17 -9.98 -0.12
N SER A 407 0.44 -10.85 -1.09
CA SER A 407 0.02 -10.60 -2.47
C SER A 407 -1.18 -11.44 -2.89
N ILE A 408 -2.17 -10.79 -3.51
CA ILE A 408 -3.32 -11.38 -4.18
C ILE A 408 -3.07 -11.27 -5.69
N ALA A 409 -2.96 -12.40 -6.38
CA ALA A 409 -2.76 -12.46 -7.81
C ALA A 409 -4.04 -12.93 -8.51
N ILE A 410 -4.60 -12.08 -9.38
CA ILE A 410 -5.81 -12.37 -10.15
C ILE A 410 -5.44 -12.81 -11.56
N SER A 411 -5.84 -14.02 -11.95
CA SER A 411 -5.64 -14.55 -13.29
C SER A 411 -6.92 -15.16 -13.88
N GLY A 412 -6.83 -15.59 -15.14
CA GLY A 412 -7.89 -16.20 -15.95
C GLY A 412 -7.95 -15.56 -17.33
N SER A 413 -8.58 -16.21 -18.31
CA SER A 413 -8.60 -15.70 -19.68
C SER A 413 -9.34 -14.35 -19.78
N HIS A 414 -10.46 -14.20 -19.07
CA HIS A 414 -11.29 -13.00 -19.08
C HIS A 414 -11.58 -12.46 -17.67
N GLY A 415 -11.88 -11.17 -17.54
CA GLY A 415 -12.34 -10.57 -16.28
C GLY A 415 -11.25 -10.24 -15.25
N LYS A 416 -9.97 -10.44 -15.59
CA LYS A 416 -8.81 -10.14 -14.73
C LYS A 416 -8.83 -8.70 -14.19
N SER A 417 -8.77 -7.71 -15.07
CA SER A 417 -8.65 -6.29 -14.67
C SER A 417 -9.86 -5.78 -13.87
N THR A 418 -11.06 -6.25 -14.21
CA THR A 418 -12.28 -5.91 -13.46
C THR A 418 -12.25 -6.50 -12.06
N THR A 419 -11.84 -7.78 -11.93
CA THR A 419 -11.70 -8.44 -10.62
C THR A 419 -10.59 -7.80 -9.80
N THR A 420 -9.44 -7.47 -10.40
CA THR A 420 -8.36 -6.72 -9.74
C THR A 420 -8.85 -5.39 -9.18
N SER A 421 -9.61 -4.63 -9.98
CA SER A 421 -10.18 -3.34 -9.56
C SER A 421 -11.19 -3.50 -8.42
N MET A 422 -12.03 -4.53 -8.48
CA MET A 422 -13.04 -4.79 -7.46
C MET A 422 -12.42 -5.27 -6.15
N VAL A 423 -11.40 -6.13 -6.20
CA VAL A 423 -10.62 -6.56 -5.04
C VAL A 423 -9.88 -5.39 -4.40
N ALA A 424 -9.23 -4.54 -5.20
CA ALA A 424 -8.57 -3.34 -4.70
C ALA A 424 -9.54 -2.41 -3.95
N GLY A 425 -10.67 -2.07 -4.56
CA GLY A 425 -11.69 -1.22 -3.93
C GLY A 425 -12.33 -1.84 -2.69
N MET A 426 -12.49 -3.18 -2.68
CA MET A 426 -13.00 -3.91 -1.51
C MET A 426 -12.03 -3.86 -0.33
N LEU A 427 -10.73 -4.03 -0.58
CA LEU A 427 -9.69 -3.94 0.45
C LEU A 427 -9.56 -2.51 0.99
N GLU A 428 -9.67 -1.49 0.14
CA GLU A 428 -9.74 -0.08 0.57
C GLU A 428 -10.94 0.15 1.49
N ALA A 429 -12.14 -0.30 1.10
CA ALA A 429 -13.34 -0.21 1.94
C ALA A 429 -13.24 -1.02 3.25
N GLY A 430 -12.34 -2.01 3.29
CA GLY A 430 -11.96 -2.77 4.49
C GLY A 430 -10.89 -2.10 5.35
N GLY A 431 -10.34 -0.95 4.95
CA GLY A 431 -9.27 -0.25 5.66
C GLY A 431 -7.89 -0.90 5.53
N LEU A 432 -7.66 -1.72 4.50
CA LEU A 432 -6.41 -2.45 4.29
C LEU A 432 -5.42 -1.75 3.35
N SER A 433 -5.85 -0.67 2.69
CA SER A 433 -5.06 0.22 1.81
C SER A 433 -4.02 -0.48 0.92
N PRO A 434 -4.44 -1.35 -0.03
CA PRO A 434 -3.53 -2.17 -0.81
C PRO A 434 -2.74 -1.39 -1.87
N THR A 435 -1.49 -1.81 -2.08
CA THR A 435 -0.79 -1.50 -3.33
C THR A 435 -1.44 -2.25 -4.49
N THR A 436 -1.75 -1.59 -5.59
CA THR A 436 -2.47 -2.18 -6.73
C THR A 436 -1.68 -2.03 -8.02
N ILE A 437 -1.57 -3.12 -8.79
CA ILE A 437 -1.00 -3.14 -10.15
C ILE A 437 -2.00 -3.84 -11.07
N SER A 438 -2.58 -3.11 -12.02
CA SER A 438 -3.56 -3.63 -12.99
C SER A 438 -3.12 -3.37 -14.43
N GLY A 439 -3.58 -4.22 -15.36
CA GLY A 439 -3.45 -4.02 -16.79
C GLY A 439 -4.36 -2.92 -17.34
N ALA A 440 -5.39 -2.50 -16.60
CA ALA A 440 -6.30 -1.41 -16.97
C ALA A 440 -6.25 -0.25 -15.97
N VAL A 441 -6.79 0.90 -16.37
CA VAL A 441 -6.95 2.03 -15.47
C VAL A 441 -8.06 1.70 -14.46
N VAL A 442 -7.70 1.68 -13.19
CA VAL A 442 -8.64 1.54 -12.07
C VAL A 442 -9.32 2.90 -11.86
N THR A 443 -10.64 2.94 -12.07
CA THR A 443 -11.43 4.18 -12.05
C THR A 443 -11.23 4.99 -10.76
N GLN A 444 -11.16 4.32 -9.61
CA GLN A 444 -10.97 4.94 -8.30
C GLN A 444 -9.65 5.71 -8.17
N TYR A 445 -8.61 5.28 -8.87
CA TYR A 445 -7.27 5.89 -8.79
C TYR A 445 -6.93 6.77 -9.99
N GLY A 446 -7.72 6.71 -11.08
CA GLY A 446 -7.37 7.33 -12.36
C GLY A 446 -6.07 6.79 -12.98
N SER A 447 -5.56 5.66 -12.47
CA SER A 447 -4.26 5.09 -12.79
C SER A 447 -4.35 3.56 -12.84
N ASN A 448 -3.42 2.92 -13.55
CA ASN A 448 -3.26 1.46 -13.57
C ASN A 448 -2.38 0.94 -12.42
N ALA A 449 -1.83 1.84 -11.61
CA ALA A 449 -1.12 1.52 -10.39
C ALA A 449 -1.43 2.51 -9.26
N HIS A 450 -1.47 1.99 -8.03
CA HIS A 450 -1.63 2.73 -6.79
C HIS A 450 -0.66 2.18 -5.74
N LEU A 451 0.08 3.05 -5.06
CA LEU A 451 0.92 2.65 -3.92
C LEU A 451 0.08 2.89 -2.67
N GLY A 452 -0.32 1.81 -2.02
CA GLY A 452 -1.07 1.85 -0.77
C GLY A 452 -0.13 1.85 0.43
N SER A 453 -0.61 2.34 1.57
CA SER A 453 0.13 2.33 2.84
C SER A 453 0.06 0.99 3.59
N GLY A 454 -0.78 0.05 3.13
CA GLY A 454 -0.98 -1.25 3.74
C GLY A 454 -0.03 -2.34 3.22
N ASN A 455 -0.04 -3.48 3.91
CA ASN A 455 0.83 -4.64 3.60
C ASN A 455 0.29 -5.56 2.50
N TRP A 456 -0.87 -5.25 1.93
CA TRP A 456 -1.49 -6.05 0.87
C TRP A 456 -1.11 -5.50 -0.50
N MET A 457 -0.88 -6.41 -1.45
CA MET A 457 -0.72 -6.06 -2.86
C MET A 457 -1.72 -6.82 -3.70
N VAL A 458 -2.41 -6.14 -4.61
CA VAL A 458 -3.34 -6.74 -5.58
C VAL A 458 -2.73 -6.60 -6.97
N VAL A 459 -2.52 -7.73 -7.63
CA VAL A 459 -1.82 -7.79 -8.92
C VAL A 459 -2.65 -8.54 -9.94
N GLU A 460 -2.78 -7.95 -11.12
CA GLU A 460 -3.23 -8.66 -12.31
C GLU A 460 -2.11 -9.58 -12.84
N ALA A 461 -2.37 -10.88 -12.85
CA ALA A 461 -1.46 -11.92 -13.29
C ALA A 461 -1.83 -12.40 -14.71
N ASP A 462 -1.11 -11.85 -15.67
CA ASP A 462 -1.26 -12.11 -17.10
C ASP A 462 -0.70 -13.48 -17.51
N GLU A 463 -1.55 -14.29 -18.12
CA GLU A 463 -1.24 -15.63 -18.61
C GLU A 463 -0.65 -15.64 -20.02
N SER A 464 -0.70 -14.55 -20.79
CA SER A 464 -0.39 -14.54 -22.23
C SER A 464 1.02 -15.02 -22.61
N ASP A 465 1.99 -14.89 -21.71
CA ASP A 465 3.38 -15.31 -21.88
C ASP A 465 3.83 -16.36 -20.83
N GLY A 466 2.88 -16.94 -20.09
CA GLY A 466 3.11 -17.98 -19.09
C GLY A 466 3.88 -17.51 -17.85
N THR A 467 4.17 -16.21 -17.69
CA THR A 467 4.99 -15.72 -16.58
C THR A 467 4.24 -15.63 -15.25
N MET A 468 2.90 -15.72 -15.25
CA MET A 468 2.08 -15.73 -14.04
C MET A 468 2.51 -16.77 -12.99
N VAL A 469 3.03 -17.93 -13.42
CA VAL A 469 3.49 -18.99 -12.50
C VAL A 469 4.71 -18.56 -11.67
N ARG A 470 5.42 -17.49 -12.05
CA ARG A 470 6.57 -16.98 -11.31
C ARG A 470 6.19 -16.06 -10.15
N LEU A 471 4.91 -15.67 -10.06
CA LEU A 471 4.44 -14.69 -9.10
C LEU A 471 4.20 -15.32 -7.72
N PRO A 472 4.82 -14.82 -6.64
CA PRO A 472 4.71 -15.40 -5.30
C PRO A 472 3.44 -14.91 -4.59
N ALA A 473 2.28 -15.41 -5.03
CA ALA A 473 0.99 -15.02 -4.47
C ALA A 473 0.68 -15.78 -3.17
N LEU A 474 0.17 -15.05 -2.16
CA LEU A 474 -0.45 -15.65 -0.97
C LEU A 474 -1.89 -16.09 -1.25
N ILE A 475 -2.60 -15.32 -2.09
CA ILE A 475 -3.93 -15.65 -2.58
C ILE A 475 -3.91 -15.65 -4.10
N SER A 476 -4.35 -16.74 -4.73
CA SER A 476 -4.55 -16.80 -6.18
C SER A 476 -6.04 -16.78 -6.51
N VAL A 477 -6.41 -16.07 -7.57
CA VAL A 477 -7.77 -16.09 -8.14
C VAL A 477 -7.69 -16.61 -9.57
N VAL A 478 -8.56 -17.57 -9.91
CA VAL A 478 -8.73 -18.02 -11.30
C VAL A 478 -10.19 -17.79 -11.68
N THR A 479 -10.39 -16.82 -12.56
CA THR A 479 -11.73 -16.38 -13.00
C THR A 479 -12.37 -17.33 -14.01
N ASN A 480 -11.60 -17.83 -14.96
CA ASN A 480 -12.00 -18.80 -16.01
C ASN A 480 -10.75 -19.29 -16.75
N ILE A 481 -10.88 -20.37 -17.53
CA ILE A 481 -9.80 -20.92 -18.37
C ILE A 481 -10.34 -21.18 -19.77
N ASP A 482 -9.96 -20.34 -20.73
CA ASP A 482 -10.34 -20.38 -22.14
C ASP A 482 -9.12 -20.36 -23.10
N SER A 483 -9.34 -20.68 -24.38
CA SER A 483 -8.33 -20.84 -25.43
C SER A 483 -7.95 -19.53 -26.16
N ASP A 484 -7.62 -18.47 -25.41
CA ASP A 484 -7.28 -17.17 -26.01
C ASP A 484 -5.86 -17.15 -26.60
N HIS A 485 -4.85 -17.44 -25.79
CA HIS A 485 -3.43 -17.34 -26.17
C HIS A 485 -2.84 -18.66 -26.70
N ILE A 486 -3.60 -19.38 -27.53
CA ILE A 486 -3.20 -20.70 -28.05
C ILE A 486 -1.93 -20.65 -28.91
N THR A 487 -1.62 -19.50 -29.52
CA THR A 487 -0.36 -19.27 -30.24
C THR A 487 0.88 -19.39 -29.33
N PHE A 488 0.75 -19.09 -28.04
CA PHE A 488 1.80 -19.30 -27.05
C PHE A 488 1.76 -20.71 -26.45
N TYR A 489 0.59 -21.15 -26.00
CA TYR A 489 0.45 -22.42 -25.27
C TYR A 489 0.47 -23.65 -26.18
N GLY A 490 0.08 -23.52 -27.45
CA GLY A 490 -0.05 -24.59 -28.42
C GLY A 490 -1.30 -25.47 -28.24
N THR A 491 -1.65 -25.86 -27.02
CA THR A 491 -2.85 -26.68 -26.75
C THR A 491 -3.59 -26.23 -25.49
N GLN A 492 -4.90 -26.52 -25.42
CA GLN A 492 -5.73 -26.19 -24.27
C GLN A 492 -5.26 -26.91 -22.99
N GLU A 493 -4.73 -28.13 -23.09
CA GLU A 493 -4.17 -28.87 -21.96
C GLU A 493 -2.97 -28.15 -21.35
N LYS A 494 -2.12 -27.51 -22.17
CA LYS A 494 -0.97 -26.74 -21.69
C LYS A 494 -1.41 -25.46 -21.00
N THR A 495 -2.43 -24.76 -21.52
CA THR A 495 -3.06 -23.63 -20.84
C THR A 495 -3.56 -24.07 -19.47
N ARG A 496 -4.35 -25.15 -19.43
CA ARG A 496 -4.91 -25.72 -18.20
C ARG A 496 -3.84 -26.12 -17.18
N ALA A 497 -2.80 -26.82 -17.62
CA ALA A 497 -1.68 -27.23 -16.77
C ALA A 497 -0.95 -26.01 -16.17
N THR A 498 -0.85 -24.90 -16.90
CA THR A 498 -0.23 -23.67 -16.43
C THR A 498 -1.07 -23.00 -15.34
N PHE A 499 -2.40 -22.97 -15.48
CA PHE A 499 -3.30 -22.51 -14.42
C PHE A 499 -3.26 -23.41 -13.18
N ALA A 500 -3.24 -24.74 -13.37
CA ALA A 500 -3.07 -25.67 -12.25
C ALA A 500 -1.74 -25.41 -11.51
N GLN A 501 -0.66 -25.15 -12.24
CA GLN A 501 0.63 -24.80 -11.65
C GLN A 501 0.59 -23.46 -10.89
N PHE A 502 -0.09 -22.45 -11.44
CA PHE A 502 -0.28 -21.16 -10.77
C PHE A 502 -0.97 -21.33 -9.41
N VAL A 503 -2.02 -22.16 -9.34
CA VAL A 503 -2.69 -22.49 -8.07
C VAL A 503 -1.78 -23.30 -7.12
N ARG A 504 -1.01 -24.28 -7.63
CA ARG A 504 -0.08 -25.06 -6.79
C ARG A 504 1.03 -24.21 -6.18
N ASN A 505 1.39 -23.09 -6.79
CA ASN A 505 2.45 -22.20 -6.28
C ASN A 505 2.02 -21.38 -5.06
N VAL A 506 0.72 -21.33 -4.76
CA VAL A 506 0.22 -20.77 -3.50
C VAL A 506 0.80 -21.58 -2.33
N PRO A 507 1.27 -20.95 -1.24
CA PRO A 507 1.77 -21.69 -0.08
C PRO A 507 0.65 -22.51 0.59
N PHE A 508 1.00 -23.54 1.38
CA PHE A 508 0.00 -24.39 2.05
C PHE A 508 -0.93 -23.63 3.01
N TYR A 509 -0.48 -22.49 3.52
CA TYR A 509 -1.25 -21.57 4.38
C TYR A 509 -1.92 -20.42 3.59
N GLY A 510 -1.77 -20.39 2.26
CA GLY A 510 -2.43 -19.45 1.38
C GLY A 510 -3.84 -19.90 0.99
N LEU A 511 -4.44 -19.20 0.02
CA LEU A 511 -5.79 -19.46 -0.47
C LEU A 511 -5.86 -19.44 -2.01
N ALA A 512 -6.62 -20.36 -2.59
CA ALA A 512 -7.02 -20.32 -3.99
C ALA A 512 -8.53 -20.07 -4.10
N VAL A 513 -8.92 -19.06 -4.88
CA VAL A 513 -10.31 -18.65 -5.11
C VAL A 513 -10.69 -18.96 -6.56
N LEU A 514 -11.57 -19.94 -6.77
CA LEU A 514 -11.76 -20.59 -8.07
C LEU A 514 -13.22 -20.55 -8.52
N CYS A 515 -13.48 -20.08 -9.74
CA CYS A 515 -14.83 -20.05 -10.32
C CYS A 515 -15.31 -21.46 -10.68
N ILE A 516 -16.25 -22.03 -9.94
CA ILE A 516 -16.72 -23.42 -10.19
C ILE A 516 -17.71 -23.52 -11.37
N ASP A 517 -18.29 -22.38 -11.77
CA ASP A 517 -19.16 -22.29 -12.94
C ASP A 517 -18.37 -22.51 -14.25
N ASP A 518 -17.06 -22.25 -14.24
CA ASP A 518 -16.22 -22.41 -15.42
C ASP A 518 -15.80 -23.89 -15.61
N PRO A 519 -16.09 -24.52 -16.76
CA PRO A 519 -15.73 -25.91 -17.01
C PRO A 519 -14.22 -26.16 -17.00
N GLY A 520 -13.40 -25.19 -17.41
CA GLY A 520 -11.94 -25.28 -17.41
C GLY A 520 -11.38 -25.32 -15.99
N VAL A 521 -11.86 -24.42 -15.12
CA VAL A 521 -11.54 -24.38 -13.69
C VAL A 521 -12.02 -25.66 -12.98
N ARG A 522 -13.24 -26.12 -13.28
CA ARG A 522 -13.79 -27.36 -12.70
C ARG A 522 -12.90 -28.57 -13.01
N LYS A 523 -12.28 -28.62 -14.20
CA LYS A 523 -11.35 -29.68 -14.59
C LYS A 523 -10.02 -29.67 -13.83
N ILE A 524 -9.54 -28.52 -13.34
CA ILE A 524 -8.28 -28.46 -12.59
C ILE A 524 -8.41 -28.73 -11.10
N LEU A 525 -9.62 -28.61 -10.52
CA LEU A 525 -9.85 -28.81 -9.09
C LEU A 525 -9.28 -30.13 -8.52
N PRO A 526 -9.44 -31.30 -9.19
CA PRO A 526 -8.85 -32.54 -8.71
C PRO A 526 -7.31 -32.53 -8.69
N GLU A 527 -6.66 -31.66 -9.47
CA GLU A 527 -5.21 -31.59 -9.62
C GLU A 527 -4.51 -30.66 -8.60
N VAL A 528 -5.28 -29.99 -7.73
CA VAL A 528 -4.78 -28.93 -6.82
C VAL A 528 -5.30 -29.06 -5.37
N GLN A 529 -5.75 -30.26 -4.98
CA GLN A 529 -6.41 -30.51 -3.70
C GLN A 529 -5.54 -30.26 -2.45
N ASP A 530 -4.22 -30.22 -2.59
CA ASP A 530 -3.27 -29.96 -1.50
C ASP A 530 -3.19 -28.47 -1.10
N ARG A 531 -4.17 -27.65 -1.50
CA ARG A 531 -4.26 -26.22 -1.20
C ARG A 531 -5.60 -25.88 -0.57
N ASN A 532 -5.63 -24.82 0.24
CA ASN A 532 -6.91 -24.29 0.70
C ASN A 532 -7.63 -23.65 -0.49
N ILE A 533 -8.80 -24.18 -0.82
CA ILE A 533 -9.61 -23.71 -1.94
C ILE A 533 -10.93 -23.16 -1.39
N ILE A 534 -11.38 -22.04 -1.97
CA ILE A 534 -12.75 -21.56 -1.89
C ILE A 534 -13.29 -21.48 -3.31
N THR A 535 -14.37 -22.20 -3.56
CA THR A 535 -15.07 -22.11 -4.85
C THR A 535 -16.12 -21.02 -4.82
N TYR A 536 -16.35 -20.36 -5.96
CA TYR A 536 -17.39 -19.35 -6.08
C TYR A 536 -18.16 -19.49 -7.40
N GLY A 537 -19.40 -19.00 -7.42
CA GLY A 537 -20.24 -19.04 -8.62
C GLY A 537 -21.73 -18.96 -8.31
N VAL A 538 -22.57 -19.25 -9.31
CA VAL A 538 -24.02 -19.44 -9.14
C VAL A 538 -24.40 -20.92 -8.96
N SER A 539 -23.48 -21.84 -9.30
CA SER A 539 -23.66 -23.29 -9.13
C SER A 539 -23.96 -23.69 -7.68
N GLU A 540 -24.76 -24.76 -7.50
CA GLU A 540 -25.19 -25.23 -6.17
C GLU A 540 -24.04 -25.74 -5.29
N ASP A 541 -22.97 -26.21 -5.91
CA ASP A 541 -21.78 -26.73 -5.25
C ASP A 541 -20.73 -25.66 -4.93
N ALA A 542 -20.98 -24.38 -5.26
CA ALA A 542 -20.11 -23.27 -4.88
C ALA A 542 -20.12 -23.00 -3.36
N ASP A 543 -18.95 -22.73 -2.79
CA ASP A 543 -18.80 -22.32 -1.39
C ASP A 543 -19.31 -20.89 -1.16
N VAL A 544 -18.97 -19.96 -2.05
CA VAL A 544 -19.47 -18.57 -2.07
C VAL A 544 -20.39 -18.41 -3.26
N ARG A 545 -21.70 -18.37 -3.00
CA ARG A 545 -22.73 -18.50 -4.01
C ARG A 545 -23.65 -17.28 -4.09
N ALA A 546 -24.03 -16.87 -5.29
CA ALA A 546 -25.16 -15.98 -5.52
C ALA A 546 -26.46 -16.78 -5.81
N GLU A 547 -27.52 -16.46 -5.08
CA GLU A 547 -28.87 -17.02 -5.21
C GLU A 547 -29.86 -15.90 -5.54
N ASN A 548 -31.00 -16.25 -6.15
CA ASN A 548 -32.08 -15.29 -6.46
C ASN A 548 -31.61 -14.02 -7.19
N VAL A 549 -30.72 -14.19 -8.17
CA VAL A 549 -30.15 -13.09 -8.95
C VAL A 549 -31.24 -12.40 -9.76
N LYS A 550 -31.32 -11.07 -9.65
CA LYS A 550 -32.19 -10.21 -10.46
C LYS A 550 -31.35 -9.11 -11.07
N TYR A 551 -31.54 -8.89 -12.36
CA TYR A 551 -30.93 -7.79 -13.09
C TYR A 551 -31.96 -6.68 -13.25
N ASN A 552 -31.66 -5.51 -12.69
CA ASN A 552 -32.40 -4.27 -12.92
C ASN A 552 -31.67 -3.46 -14.01
N PRO A 553 -32.26 -2.41 -14.58
CA PRO A 553 -31.61 -1.65 -15.65
C PRO A 553 -30.25 -1.02 -15.29
N GLN A 554 -29.98 -0.77 -14.00
CA GLN A 554 -28.75 -0.10 -13.54
C GLN A 554 -27.89 -0.95 -12.60
N ASP A 555 -28.45 -2.00 -12.01
CA ASP A 555 -27.77 -2.81 -11.00
C ASP A 555 -28.21 -4.27 -11.02
N SER A 556 -27.48 -5.11 -10.29
CA SER A 556 -27.84 -6.49 -10.01
C SER A 556 -28.12 -6.66 -8.53
N THR A 557 -29.14 -7.42 -8.17
CA THR A 557 -29.42 -7.81 -6.78
C THR A 557 -29.38 -9.32 -6.62
N PHE A 558 -28.83 -9.80 -5.51
CA PHE A 558 -28.73 -11.23 -5.22
C PHE A 558 -28.70 -11.53 -3.73
N VAL A 559 -28.86 -12.79 -3.38
CA VAL A 559 -28.68 -13.32 -2.03
C VAL A 559 -27.35 -14.06 -1.97
N LEU A 560 -26.47 -13.68 -1.06
CA LEU A 560 -25.16 -14.30 -0.83
C LEU A 560 -25.32 -15.51 0.10
N SER A 561 -24.87 -16.68 -0.34
CA SER A 561 -24.89 -17.94 0.41
C SER A 561 -23.45 -18.42 0.59
N VAL A 562 -22.98 -18.46 1.83
CA VAL A 562 -21.58 -18.80 2.18
C VAL A 562 -21.56 -20.11 2.95
N ARG A 563 -20.87 -21.11 2.42
CA ARG A 563 -20.66 -22.40 3.06
C ARG A 563 -19.48 -22.34 4.04
N SER A 564 -19.72 -22.72 5.28
CA SER A 564 -18.69 -22.90 6.30
C SER A 564 -17.87 -24.14 5.99
N ARG A 565 -16.54 -23.96 5.93
CA ARG A 565 -15.59 -25.06 5.71
C ARG A 565 -15.47 -26.00 6.92
N ARG A 566 -15.86 -25.56 8.12
CA ARG A 566 -15.68 -26.35 9.36
C ARG A 566 -16.78 -27.38 9.60
N ASP A 567 -18.02 -27.00 9.31
CA ASP A 567 -19.21 -27.80 9.63
C ASP A 567 -20.18 -27.97 8.45
N GLY A 568 -19.86 -27.38 7.29
CA GLY A 568 -20.67 -27.46 6.08
C GLY A 568 -21.96 -26.63 6.12
N THR A 569 -22.22 -25.87 7.18
CA THR A 569 -23.41 -25.03 7.30
C THR A 569 -23.39 -23.89 6.28
N ARG A 570 -24.57 -23.48 5.77
CA ARG A 570 -24.69 -22.33 4.87
C ARG A 570 -25.23 -21.12 5.64
N ARG A 571 -24.49 -20.01 5.59
CA ARG A 571 -24.96 -18.71 6.04
C ARG A 571 -25.49 -17.93 4.85
N VAL A 572 -26.73 -17.49 4.93
CA VAL A 572 -27.40 -16.72 3.89
C VAL A 572 -27.49 -15.25 4.30
N VAL A 573 -27.17 -14.36 3.38
CA VAL A 573 -27.09 -12.91 3.58
C VAL A 573 -27.66 -12.21 2.36
N GLY A 574 -28.62 -11.29 2.53
CA GLY A 574 -29.11 -10.51 1.41
C GLY A 574 -30.30 -9.61 1.76
N PRO A 575 -30.79 -8.82 0.77
CA PRO A 575 -30.21 -8.69 -0.57
C PRO A 575 -28.86 -7.95 -0.55
N ILE A 576 -27.98 -8.28 -1.50
CA ILE A 576 -26.75 -7.56 -1.83
C ILE A 576 -27.00 -6.85 -3.17
N VAL A 577 -26.59 -5.59 -3.25
CA VAL A 577 -26.65 -4.79 -4.49
C VAL A 577 -25.24 -4.75 -5.09
N LEU A 578 -25.15 -4.99 -6.39
CA LEU A 578 -23.96 -4.83 -7.20
C LEU A 578 -24.27 -3.80 -8.28
N ASN A 579 -23.55 -2.67 -8.29
CA ASN A 579 -23.82 -1.52 -9.16
C ASN A 579 -23.30 -1.70 -10.61
N VAL A 580 -23.25 -2.95 -11.07
CA VAL A 580 -22.90 -3.33 -12.44
C VAL A 580 -23.73 -4.54 -12.87
N LEU A 581 -23.94 -4.69 -14.17
CA LEU A 581 -24.69 -5.78 -14.78
C LEU A 581 -23.78 -6.93 -15.22
N GLY A 582 -24.40 -8.04 -15.63
CA GLY A 582 -23.71 -9.18 -16.21
C GLY A 582 -23.31 -10.24 -15.19
N LEU A 583 -23.51 -11.50 -15.60
CA LEU A 583 -23.14 -12.68 -14.79
C LEU A 583 -21.65 -12.70 -14.46
N HIS A 584 -20.79 -12.32 -15.41
CA HIS A 584 -19.34 -12.27 -15.20
C HIS A 584 -18.95 -11.24 -14.12
N ASN A 585 -19.61 -10.08 -14.04
CA ASN A 585 -19.35 -9.11 -12.99
C ASN A 585 -19.87 -9.59 -11.64
N LEU A 586 -21.00 -10.29 -11.61
CA LEU A 586 -21.47 -10.98 -10.41
C LEU A 586 -20.46 -12.03 -9.94
N GLN A 587 -19.91 -12.83 -10.85
CA GLN A 587 -18.85 -13.79 -10.55
C GLN A 587 -17.58 -13.10 -10.01
N ASN A 588 -17.15 -11.99 -10.62
CA ASN A 588 -16.03 -11.17 -10.13
C ASN A 588 -16.31 -10.64 -8.70
N ALA A 589 -17.55 -10.26 -8.41
CA ALA A 589 -17.99 -9.82 -7.09
C ALA A 589 -18.00 -10.95 -6.06
N LEU A 590 -18.35 -12.17 -6.45
CA LEU A 590 -18.28 -13.35 -5.58
C LEU A 590 -16.83 -13.75 -5.28
N ALA A 591 -15.92 -13.68 -6.26
CA ALA A 591 -14.48 -13.86 -6.04
C ALA A 591 -13.95 -12.84 -5.03
N THR A 592 -14.33 -11.57 -5.22
CA THR A 592 -13.96 -10.46 -4.33
C THR A 592 -14.51 -10.66 -2.92
N THR A 593 -15.77 -11.10 -2.82
CA THR A 593 -16.44 -11.38 -1.54
C THR A 593 -15.76 -12.55 -0.81
N ALA A 594 -15.36 -13.60 -1.53
CA ALA A 594 -14.63 -14.73 -0.95
C ALA A 594 -13.31 -14.28 -0.29
N ILE A 595 -12.54 -13.42 -0.99
CA ILE A 595 -11.32 -12.82 -0.44
C ILE A 595 -11.63 -11.95 0.78
N ALA A 596 -12.62 -11.07 0.67
CA ALA A 596 -12.99 -10.15 1.74
C ALA A 596 -13.36 -10.89 3.03
N LEU A 597 -14.14 -11.97 2.92
CA LEU A 597 -14.52 -12.80 4.05
C LEU A 597 -13.31 -13.52 4.67
N GLU A 598 -12.40 -14.06 3.86
CA GLU A 598 -11.17 -14.70 4.36
C GLU A 598 -10.29 -13.70 5.13
N LEU A 599 -10.23 -12.45 4.67
CA LEU A 599 -9.45 -11.39 5.30
C LEU A 599 -10.18 -10.73 6.50
N GLY A 600 -11.38 -11.20 6.86
CA GLY A 600 -12.14 -10.69 7.99
C GLY A 600 -12.80 -9.33 7.75
N ILE A 601 -12.95 -8.90 6.49
CA ILE A 601 -13.69 -7.67 6.15
C ILE A 601 -15.16 -7.85 6.53
N LYS A 602 -15.70 -6.86 7.25
CA LYS A 602 -17.08 -6.90 7.74
C LYS A 602 -18.07 -6.86 6.57
N LEU A 603 -19.18 -7.58 6.72
CA LEU A 603 -20.23 -7.67 5.72
C LEU A 603 -20.79 -6.30 5.29
N GLU A 604 -20.85 -5.33 6.20
CA GLU A 604 -21.30 -3.97 5.88
C GLU A 604 -20.34 -3.25 4.93
N SER A 605 -19.02 -3.42 5.12
CA SER A 605 -18.02 -2.91 4.17
C SER A 605 -18.14 -3.62 2.81
N ILE A 606 -18.43 -4.92 2.80
CA ILE A 606 -18.66 -5.68 1.56
C ILE A 606 -19.88 -5.13 0.80
N ARG A 607 -21.02 -4.94 1.48
CA ARG A 607 -22.23 -4.36 0.91
C ARG A 607 -21.98 -2.97 0.34
N HIS A 608 -21.30 -2.13 1.10
CA HIS A 608 -20.97 -0.77 0.70
C HIS A 608 -20.06 -0.77 -0.55
N ALA A 609 -19.00 -1.57 -0.55
CA ALA A 609 -18.04 -1.63 -1.67
C ALA A 609 -18.69 -2.12 -2.97
N LEU A 610 -19.49 -3.19 -2.92
CA LEU A 610 -20.18 -3.72 -4.11
C LEU A 610 -21.27 -2.76 -4.62
N GLY A 611 -22.01 -2.13 -3.72
CA GLY A 611 -23.04 -1.14 -4.05
C GLY A 611 -22.48 0.16 -4.63
N ASN A 612 -21.22 0.49 -4.36
CA ASN A 612 -20.57 1.71 -4.87
C ASN A 612 -19.58 1.46 -6.00
N PHE A 613 -19.40 0.21 -6.44
CA PHE A 613 -18.47 -0.10 -7.53
C PHE A 613 -18.90 0.59 -8.83
N GLN A 614 -18.03 1.41 -9.41
CA GLN A 614 -18.30 2.22 -10.60
C GLN A 614 -17.87 1.55 -11.92
N GLY A 615 -17.50 0.27 -11.87
CA GLY A 615 -16.94 -0.42 -13.04
C GLY A 615 -15.47 -0.10 -13.28
N THR A 616 -14.95 -0.64 -14.39
CA THR A 616 -13.57 -0.45 -14.85
C THR A 616 -13.60 0.27 -16.19
N ASN A 617 -12.65 1.17 -16.43
CA ASN A 617 -12.61 1.95 -17.66
C ASN A 617 -12.63 1.04 -18.90
N ARG A 618 -13.46 1.38 -19.90
CA ARG A 618 -13.69 0.61 -21.15
C ARG A 618 -14.31 -0.78 -20.95
N ARG A 619 -14.97 -1.04 -19.81
CA ARG A 619 -15.77 -2.25 -19.59
C ARG A 619 -17.22 -1.85 -19.37
N TYR A 620 -18.00 -1.89 -20.45
CA TYR A 620 -19.41 -1.51 -20.53
C TYR A 620 -19.69 -0.09 -20.01
N ILE A 621 -19.14 0.91 -20.69
CA ILE A 621 -19.30 2.32 -20.32
C ILE A 621 -20.35 2.98 -21.19
N HIS A 622 -21.38 3.57 -20.57
CA HIS A 622 -22.30 4.46 -21.28
C HIS A 622 -21.58 5.76 -21.66
N VAL A 623 -21.43 6.02 -22.96
CA VAL A 623 -20.68 7.18 -23.49
C VAL A 623 -21.58 8.27 -24.06
N GLY A 624 -22.88 8.00 -24.24
CA GLY A 624 -23.83 9.02 -24.63
C GLY A 624 -25.14 8.47 -25.18
N GLU A 625 -26.06 9.40 -25.44
CA GLU A 625 -27.38 9.12 -25.98
C GLU A 625 -27.71 10.08 -27.13
N ALA A 626 -28.34 9.55 -28.19
CA ALA A 626 -28.91 10.33 -29.28
C ALA A 626 -30.21 9.69 -29.80
N ASN A 627 -31.26 10.50 -29.99
CA ASN A 627 -32.55 10.06 -30.54
C ASN A 627 -33.15 8.84 -29.77
N GLY A 628 -32.96 8.79 -28.44
CA GLY A 628 -33.40 7.68 -27.60
C GLY A 628 -32.60 6.39 -27.76
N ILE A 629 -31.47 6.42 -28.48
CA ILE A 629 -30.52 5.31 -28.63
C ILE A 629 -29.38 5.49 -27.63
N GLN A 630 -29.15 4.47 -26.81
CA GLN A 630 -28.06 4.42 -25.83
C GLN A 630 -26.78 3.95 -26.50
N ILE A 631 -25.63 4.55 -26.18
CA ILE A 631 -24.34 4.21 -26.79
C ILE A 631 -23.38 3.72 -25.72
N ILE A 632 -22.88 2.50 -25.91
CA ILE A 632 -22.02 1.78 -24.98
C ILE A 632 -20.65 1.54 -25.63
N ASP A 633 -19.58 1.75 -24.86
CA ASP A 633 -18.18 1.45 -25.20
C ASP A 633 -17.69 0.26 -24.36
N ASP A 634 -17.21 -0.80 -25.01
CA ASP A 634 -16.62 -1.97 -24.37
C ASP A 634 -15.36 -2.45 -25.11
N PHE A 635 -14.38 -2.94 -24.36
CA PHE A 635 -13.11 -3.44 -24.90
C PHE A 635 -13.19 -4.87 -25.47
N GLY A 636 -14.28 -5.59 -25.26
CA GLY A 636 -14.44 -7.00 -25.60
C GLY A 636 -14.03 -7.32 -27.03
N THR A 637 -13.06 -8.21 -27.17
CA THR A 637 -12.55 -8.68 -28.48
C THR A 637 -12.78 -10.17 -28.71
N HIS A 638 -12.84 -10.96 -27.63
CA HIS A 638 -13.09 -12.40 -27.67
C HIS A 638 -14.60 -12.68 -27.85
N PRO A 639 -15.02 -13.74 -28.59
CA PRO A 639 -16.42 -14.13 -28.72
C PRO A 639 -17.21 -14.17 -27.40
N ALA A 640 -16.59 -14.72 -26.34
CA ALA A 640 -17.19 -14.76 -25.01
C ALA A 640 -17.47 -13.36 -24.42
N GLU A 641 -16.55 -12.39 -24.62
CA GLU A 641 -16.72 -11.00 -24.17
C GLU A 641 -17.79 -10.26 -24.98
N ILE A 642 -17.83 -10.50 -26.30
CA ILE A 642 -18.83 -9.94 -27.22
C ILE A 642 -20.23 -10.39 -26.80
N LYS A 643 -20.40 -11.69 -26.51
CA LYS A 643 -21.67 -12.24 -26.00
C LYS A 643 -22.07 -11.60 -24.69
N ALA A 644 -21.16 -11.58 -23.72
CA ALA A 644 -21.41 -11.03 -22.39
C ALA A 644 -21.86 -9.56 -22.42
N THR A 645 -21.24 -8.75 -23.29
CA THR A 645 -21.55 -7.32 -23.44
C THR A 645 -22.96 -7.11 -24.00
N GLN A 646 -23.38 -7.90 -24.99
CA GLN A 646 -24.74 -7.82 -25.54
C GLN A 646 -25.79 -8.31 -24.54
N THR A 647 -25.49 -9.37 -23.77
CA THR A 647 -26.37 -9.82 -22.68
C THR A 647 -26.55 -8.72 -21.63
N MET A 648 -25.50 -7.97 -21.29
CA MET A 648 -25.62 -6.81 -20.40
C MET A 648 -26.54 -5.72 -20.98
N ALA A 649 -26.47 -5.45 -22.29
CA ALA A 649 -27.40 -4.51 -22.94
C ALA A 649 -28.86 -4.96 -22.81
N LYS A 650 -29.14 -6.25 -23.01
CA LYS A 650 -30.49 -6.80 -22.76
C LYS A 650 -30.92 -6.66 -21.31
N GLN A 651 -30.03 -6.96 -20.36
CA GLN A 651 -30.28 -6.79 -18.92
C GLN A 651 -30.53 -5.32 -18.54
N ALA A 652 -29.87 -4.38 -19.21
CA ALA A 652 -30.07 -2.94 -19.04
C ALA A 652 -31.40 -2.43 -19.63
N GLY A 653 -32.20 -3.31 -20.26
CA GLY A 653 -33.49 -2.97 -20.85
C GLY A 653 -33.42 -2.58 -22.33
N ALA A 654 -32.33 -2.92 -23.05
CA ALA A 654 -32.25 -2.67 -24.49
C ALA A 654 -33.37 -3.37 -25.23
N ARG A 655 -34.16 -2.61 -26.00
CA ARG A 655 -35.19 -3.18 -26.88
C ARG A 655 -34.53 -4.06 -27.94
N ARG A 656 -33.53 -3.53 -28.63
CA ARG A 656 -32.64 -4.26 -29.55
C ARG A 656 -31.20 -3.83 -29.32
N VAL A 657 -30.28 -4.72 -29.68
CA VAL A 657 -28.84 -4.43 -29.65
C VAL A 657 -28.33 -4.31 -31.08
N ILE A 658 -27.62 -3.22 -31.36
CA ILE A 658 -26.84 -3.02 -32.59
C ILE A 658 -25.37 -3.18 -32.21
N ALA A 659 -24.77 -4.30 -32.61
CA ALA A 659 -23.39 -4.59 -32.31
C ALA A 659 -22.48 -3.90 -33.34
N VAL A 660 -21.55 -3.07 -32.87
CA VAL A 660 -20.51 -2.44 -33.70
C VAL A 660 -19.18 -3.05 -33.26
N TYR A 661 -18.63 -3.95 -34.06
CA TYR A 661 -17.44 -4.72 -33.69
C TYR A 661 -16.24 -4.34 -34.54
N GLN A 662 -15.11 -4.07 -33.89
CA GLN A 662 -13.81 -3.92 -34.52
C GLN A 662 -12.94 -5.16 -34.25
N PRO A 663 -12.69 -6.00 -35.27
CA PRO A 663 -11.79 -7.16 -35.14
C PRO A 663 -10.34 -6.73 -34.84
N THR A 664 -9.53 -7.65 -34.33
CA THR A 664 -8.09 -7.41 -34.12
C THR A 664 -7.25 -7.90 -35.30
N ILE A 665 -6.11 -7.26 -35.58
CA ILE A 665 -5.19 -7.63 -36.70
C ILE A 665 -4.45 -8.97 -36.46
N VAL A 666 -4.58 -9.59 -35.30
CA VAL A 666 -4.06 -10.95 -35.10
C VAL A 666 -4.98 -11.93 -35.84
N VAL A 667 -4.83 -12.03 -37.17
CA VAL A 667 -5.69 -12.83 -38.07
C VAL A 667 -5.81 -14.28 -37.61
N LYS A 668 -4.72 -14.84 -37.07
CA LYS A 668 -4.71 -16.19 -36.46
C LYS A 668 -5.75 -16.37 -35.34
N ASN A 669 -6.09 -15.30 -34.61
CA ASN A 669 -7.12 -15.36 -33.57
C ASN A 669 -8.53 -15.28 -34.16
N VAL A 670 -8.75 -14.42 -35.16
CA VAL A 670 -10.07 -14.35 -35.83
C VAL A 670 -10.39 -15.68 -36.51
N GLU A 671 -9.44 -16.27 -37.23
CA GLU A 671 -9.58 -17.61 -37.83
C GLU A 671 -9.82 -18.70 -36.78
N ALA A 672 -9.08 -18.68 -35.67
CA ALA A 672 -9.22 -19.66 -34.60
C ALA A 672 -10.61 -19.64 -33.92
N TRP A 673 -11.30 -18.50 -33.96
CA TRP A 673 -12.59 -18.29 -33.31
C TRP A 673 -13.77 -18.17 -34.28
N LEU A 674 -13.56 -18.40 -35.59
CA LEU A 674 -14.60 -18.21 -36.62
C LEU A 674 -15.93 -18.88 -36.24
N GLU A 675 -15.86 -20.13 -35.78
CA GLU A 675 -17.02 -20.94 -35.41
C GLU A 675 -17.82 -20.39 -34.22
N GLU A 676 -17.22 -19.55 -33.38
CA GLU A 676 -17.84 -19.01 -32.17
C GLU A 676 -18.58 -17.69 -32.41
N TYR A 677 -18.20 -16.92 -33.44
CA TYR A 677 -18.77 -15.60 -33.71
C TYR A 677 -20.29 -15.59 -33.94
N PRO A 678 -20.91 -16.54 -34.68
CA PRO A 678 -22.36 -16.55 -34.86
C PRO A 678 -23.13 -16.58 -33.52
N ALA A 679 -22.65 -17.40 -32.59
CA ALA A 679 -23.22 -17.51 -31.24
C ALA A 679 -22.87 -16.30 -30.36
N ALA A 680 -21.70 -15.67 -30.59
CA ALA A 680 -21.32 -14.47 -29.87
C ALA A 680 -22.24 -13.28 -30.17
N PHE A 681 -22.73 -13.16 -31.40
CA PHE A 681 -23.62 -12.07 -31.82
C PHE A 681 -25.11 -12.36 -31.64
N GLU A 682 -25.51 -13.51 -31.07
CA GLU A 682 -26.90 -14.00 -31.02
C GLU A 682 -27.93 -12.95 -30.54
N GLU A 683 -27.55 -12.09 -29.59
CA GLU A 683 -28.42 -11.06 -29.00
C GLU A 683 -28.57 -9.78 -29.83
N SER A 684 -27.74 -9.60 -30.87
CA SER A 684 -27.79 -8.44 -31.76
C SER A 684 -28.83 -8.61 -32.87
N ALA A 685 -29.57 -7.53 -33.12
CA ALA A 685 -30.49 -7.44 -34.25
C ALA A 685 -29.77 -7.03 -35.55
N HIS A 686 -28.66 -6.31 -35.42
CA HIS A 686 -27.79 -5.89 -36.51
C HIS A 686 -26.34 -5.95 -36.06
N ILE A 687 -25.46 -6.37 -36.98
CA ILE A 687 -24.01 -6.43 -36.74
C ILE A 687 -23.33 -5.50 -37.75
N ILE A 688 -22.49 -4.59 -37.26
CA ILE A 688 -21.67 -3.69 -38.06
C ILE A 688 -20.21 -4.06 -37.79
N ILE A 689 -19.49 -4.52 -38.81
CA ILE A 689 -18.08 -4.93 -38.68
C ILE A 689 -17.16 -3.85 -39.26
N GLY A 690 -16.30 -3.29 -38.41
CA GLY A 690 -15.28 -2.30 -38.79
C GLY A 690 -14.02 -2.92 -39.38
N GLN A 691 -13.10 -2.07 -39.84
CA GLN A 691 -11.76 -2.50 -40.23
C GLN A 691 -10.98 -2.99 -39.00
N ALA A 692 -10.21 -4.08 -39.17
CA ALA A 692 -9.39 -4.63 -38.10
C ALA A 692 -8.32 -3.63 -37.62
N ASP A 693 -8.03 -3.61 -36.31
CA ASP A 693 -7.01 -2.75 -35.69
C ASP A 693 -6.12 -3.57 -34.73
N GLY A 694 -4.84 -3.24 -34.60
CA GLY A 694 -3.88 -4.02 -33.83
C GLY A 694 -2.41 -3.73 -34.16
N VAL A 695 -1.50 -4.47 -33.52
CA VAL A 695 -0.07 -4.41 -33.84
C VAL A 695 0.23 -5.57 -34.78
N GLU A 696 0.61 -5.26 -36.02
CA GLU A 696 0.99 -6.25 -37.05
C GLU A 696 2.14 -7.11 -36.53
N VAL A 697 1.90 -8.42 -36.37
CA VAL A 697 2.98 -9.42 -36.18
C VAL A 697 3.18 -10.24 -37.45
N ASP A 698 2.16 -10.36 -38.30
CA ASP A 698 2.22 -10.98 -39.63
C ASP A 698 1.38 -10.11 -40.61
N PRO A 699 1.90 -9.76 -41.81
CA PRO A 699 1.21 -8.89 -42.76
C PRO A 699 0.11 -9.64 -43.51
N VAL A 700 -1.15 -9.45 -43.10
CA VAL A 700 -2.33 -9.72 -43.93
C VAL A 700 -3.08 -8.40 -44.09
N PRO A 701 -3.57 -8.03 -45.29
CA PRO A 701 -4.31 -6.79 -45.46
C PRO A 701 -5.57 -6.75 -44.56
N ALA A 702 -5.69 -5.75 -43.69
CA ALA A 702 -6.79 -5.61 -42.73
C ALA A 702 -8.20 -5.63 -43.37
N GLY A 703 -8.31 -5.36 -44.68
CA GLY A 703 -9.55 -5.45 -45.45
C GLY A 703 -10.06 -6.88 -45.66
N GLU A 704 -9.19 -7.90 -45.67
CA GLU A 704 -9.59 -9.30 -45.86
C GLU A 704 -10.32 -9.85 -44.62
N VAL A 705 -9.94 -9.42 -43.41
CA VAL A 705 -10.53 -9.92 -42.15
C VAL A 705 -11.99 -9.52 -42.01
N ARG A 706 -12.33 -8.25 -42.27
CA ARG A 706 -13.72 -7.74 -42.20
C ARG A 706 -14.63 -8.52 -43.13
N GLU A 707 -14.26 -8.61 -44.41
CA GLU A 707 -15.09 -9.27 -45.41
C GLU A 707 -15.21 -10.78 -45.15
N THR A 708 -14.12 -11.42 -44.71
CA THR A 708 -14.15 -12.85 -44.32
C THR A 708 -15.12 -13.08 -43.18
N LEU A 709 -15.08 -12.26 -42.12
CA LEU A 709 -15.99 -12.40 -40.98
C LEU A 709 -17.45 -12.14 -41.38
N VAL A 710 -17.72 -11.12 -42.21
CA VAL A 710 -19.08 -10.84 -42.69
C VAL A 710 -19.62 -11.98 -43.56
N GLN A 711 -18.82 -12.49 -44.49
CA GLN A 711 -19.20 -13.65 -45.32
C GLN A 711 -19.44 -14.90 -44.48
N TYR A 712 -18.61 -15.12 -43.46
CA TYR A 712 -18.77 -16.24 -42.52
C TYR A 712 -20.06 -16.12 -41.71
N LEU A 713 -20.35 -14.93 -41.17
CA LEU A 713 -21.61 -14.66 -40.47
C LEU A 713 -22.82 -14.89 -41.39
N HIS A 714 -22.77 -14.42 -42.64
CA HIS A 714 -23.83 -14.64 -43.62
C HIS A 714 -24.07 -16.13 -43.90
N SER A 715 -23.01 -16.92 -44.09
CA SER A 715 -23.13 -18.36 -44.35
C SER A 715 -23.67 -19.15 -43.14
N HIS A 716 -23.64 -18.56 -41.95
CA HIS A 716 -24.18 -19.13 -40.70
C HIS A 716 -25.47 -18.43 -40.23
N GLY A 717 -26.25 -17.87 -41.16
CA GLY A 717 -27.59 -17.37 -40.90
C GLY A 717 -27.68 -15.95 -40.35
N ARG A 718 -26.56 -15.21 -40.28
CA ARG A 718 -26.49 -13.81 -39.83
C ARG A 718 -26.42 -12.83 -40.99
N GLY A 719 -27.44 -12.86 -41.85
CA GLY A 719 -27.56 -11.96 -43.01
C GLY A 719 -27.72 -10.47 -42.65
N ASP A 720 -27.88 -10.17 -41.36
CA ASP A 720 -27.94 -8.83 -40.77
C ASP A 720 -26.54 -8.20 -40.54
N ALA A 721 -25.45 -8.91 -40.83
CA ALA A 721 -24.09 -8.39 -40.73
C ALA A 721 -23.72 -7.48 -41.91
N ILE A 722 -23.13 -6.31 -41.62
CA ILE A 722 -22.81 -5.28 -42.60
C ILE A 722 -21.36 -4.84 -42.43
N SER A 723 -20.62 -4.79 -43.55
CA SER A 723 -19.28 -4.21 -43.60
C SER A 723 -19.33 -2.68 -43.47
N MET A 724 -18.62 -2.12 -42.49
CA MET A 724 -18.40 -0.69 -42.36
C MET A 724 -17.13 -0.30 -43.13
N PRO A 725 -17.23 0.51 -44.21
CA PRO A 725 -16.09 0.84 -45.05
C PRO A 725 -15.05 1.67 -44.29
N ASP A 726 -15.51 2.69 -43.57
CA ASP A 726 -14.71 3.60 -42.76
C ASP A 726 -15.54 4.15 -41.57
N PRO A 727 -14.88 4.70 -40.52
CA PRO A 727 -15.57 5.19 -39.31
C PRO A 727 -16.61 6.29 -39.55
N SER A 728 -16.49 7.08 -40.63
CA SER A 728 -17.45 8.16 -40.92
C SER A 728 -18.81 7.65 -41.41
N ALA A 729 -18.88 6.38 -41.85
CA ALA A 729 -20.13 5.73 -42.23
C ALA A 729 -20.98 5.28 -41.03
N LEU A 730 -20.39 5.15 -39.84
CA LEU A 730 -21.07 4.61 -38.66
C LEU A 730 -22.36 5.39 -38.29
N PRO A 731 -22.37 6.74 -38.24
CA PRO A 731 -23.55 7.50 -37.86
C PRO A 731 -24.73 7.30 -38.81
N GLU A 732 -24.48 7.21 -40.12
CA GLU A 732 -25.52 6.98 -41.12
C GLU A 732 -26.08 5.55 -41.02
N LEU A 733 -25.20 4.56 -40.85
CA LEU A 733 -25.61 3.16 -40.62
C LEU A 733 -26.49 3.03 -39.37
N VAL A 734 -26.08 3.64 -38.26
CA VAL A 734 -26.84 3.60 -37.01
C VAL A 734 -28.15 4.39 -37.13
N SER A 735 -28.16 5.56 -37.77
CA SER A 735 -29.38 6.35 -38.01
C SER A 735 -30.43 5.58 -38.82
N ARG A 736 -29.98 4.78 -39.80
CA ARG A 736 -30.86 3.95 -40.64
C ARG A 736 -31.43 2.72 -39.91
N LEU A 737 -30.67 2.14 -38.99
CA LEU A 737 -31.00 0.86 -38.34
C LEU A 737 -31.66 1.05 -36.97
N GLY A 738 -31.23 2.06 -36.22
CA GLY A 738 -31.60 2.32 -34.83
C GLY A 738 -32.97 2.95 -34.67
N GLN A 739 -33.59 2.65 -33.54
CA GLN A 739 -34.87 3.21 -33.10
C GLN A 739 -34.77 3.53 -31.60
N GLU A 740 -35.70 4.34 -31.11
CA GLU A 740 -35.80 4.66 -29.67
C GLU A 740 -35.83 3.38 -28.82
N GLY A 741 -35.05 3.38 -27.74
CA GLY A 741 -34.89 2.24 -26.82
C GLY A 741 -33.88 1.18 -27.29
N ASP A 742 -33.26 1.32 -28.46
CA ASP A 742 -32.17 0.46 -28.90
C ASP A 742 -30.84 0.86 -28.24
N PHE A 743 -29.93 -0.11 -28.12
CA PHE A 743 -28.57 0.09 -27.61
C PHE A 743 -27.57 -0.18 -28.73
N VAL A 744 -26.67 0.76 -28.98
CA VAL A 744 -25.51 0.58 -29.85
C VAL A 744 -24.32 0.23 -28.98
N VAL A 745 -23.78 -0.96 -29.18
CA VAL A 745 -22.67 -1.49 -28.37
C VAL A 745 -21.44 -1.55 -29.24
N CYS A 746 -20.49 -0.65 -28.98
CA CYS A 746 -19.21 -0.57 -29.68
C CYS A 746 -18.18 -1.42 -28.94
N MET A 747 -17.69 -2.46 -29.60
CA MET A 747 -16.76 -3.46 -29.07
C MET A 747 -15.46 -3.48 -29.87
N GLY A 748 -14.32 -3.56 -29.19
CA GLY A 748 -13.02 -3.82 -29.83
C GLY A 748 -11.86 -3.00 -29.28
N PHE A 749 -10.85 -2.77 -30.13
CA PHE A 749 -9.58 -2.19 -29.70
C PHE A 749 -9.62 -0.65 -29.58
N ARG A 750 -8.53 0.08 -29.87
CA ARG A 750 -8.43 1.52 -29.54
C ARG A 750 -9.38 2.39 -30.36
N SER A 751 -9.58 2.08 -31.64
CA SER A 751 -10.34 2.95 -32.54
C SER A 751 -11.85 2.89 -32.28
N SER A 752 -12.39 1.72 -31.90
CA SER A 752 -13.83 1.57 -31.56
C SER A 752 -14.28 2.51 -30.45
N THR A 753 -13.45 2.74 -29.43
CA THR A 753 -13.75 3.69 -28.34
C THR A 753 -13.87 5.13 -28.84
N LEU A 754 -13.08 5.54 -29.84
CA LEU A 754 -13.21 6.85 -30.46
C LEU A 754 -14.53 6.97 -31.23
N TRP A 755 -14.92 5.90 -31.92
CA TRP A 755 -16.20 5.85 -32.65
C TRP A 755 -17.37 5.98 -31.69
N ALA A 756 -17.38 5.21 -30.59
CA ALA A 756 -18.43 5.23 -29.59
C ALA A 756 -18.64 6.63 -28.98
N ARG A 757 -17.55 7.30 -28.59
CA ARG A 757 -17.61 8.63 -27.96
C ARG A 757 -18.06 9.73 -28.93
N ALA A 758 -17.71 9.61 -30.21
CA ALA A 758 -18.12 10.58 -31.23
C ALA A 758 -19.58 10.38 -31.69
N LEU A 759 -20.08 9.15 -31.63
CA LEU A 759 -21.34 8.74 -32.28
C LEU A 759 -22.55 9.54 -31.80
N ALA A 760 -22.68 9.82 -30.49
CA ALA A 760 -23.81 10.59 -29.97
C ALA A 760 -23.92 11.99 -30.61
N GLY A 761 -22.78 12.69 -30.72
CA GLY A 761 -22.72 14.00 -31.37
C GLY A 761 -22.99 13.93 -32.86
N GLN A 762 -22.44 12.90 -33.53
CA GLN A 762 -22.63 12.69 -34.96
C GLN A 762 -24.08 12.35 -35.32
N LEU A 763 -24.77 11.53 -34.52
CA LEU A 763 -26.19 11.21 -34.71
C LEU A 763 -27.09 12.44 -34.51
N LYS A 764 -26.76 13.31 -33.54
CA LYS A 764 -27.48 14.59 -33.35
C LYS A 764 -27.28 15.53 -34.54
N ALA A 765 -26.08 15.55 -35.13
CA ALA A 765 -25.77 16.40 -36.28
C ALA A 765 -26.48 15.95 -37.59
N LEU A 766 -26.81 14.66 -37.73
CA LEU A 766 -27.55 14.14 -38.88
C LEU A 766 -29.04 14.55 -38.90
N GLY A 767 -29.59 15.03 -37.77
CA GLY A 767 -31.01 15.35 -37.63
C GLY A 767 -31.90 14.10 -37.46
N THR A 768 -33.15 14.31 -37.03
CA THR A 768 -34.12 13.23 -36.79
C THR A 768 -34.35 12.40 -38.06
N PRO A 769 -34.42 11.05 -38.00
CA PRO A 769 -34.60 10.23 -39.18
C PRO A 769 -35.85 10.65 -39.96
N ARG A 770 -35.72 10.83 -41.29
CA ARG A 770 -36.89 10.95 -42.16
C ARG A 770 -37.71 9.67 -42.02
N MET A 771 -38.88 9.79 -41.41
CA MET A 771 -39.89 8.72 -41.36
C MET A 771 -40.14 8.23 -42.78
N LYS A 772 -39.92 6.93 -43.03
CA LYS A 772 -40.39 6.25 -44.24
C LYS A 772 -41.92 6.25 -44.22
N GLY A 773 -42.51 7.23 -44.90
CA GLY A 773 -43.94 7.42 -45.04
C GLY A 773 -44.22 8.62 -45.94
N ASP A 774 -43.67 8.57 -47.16
CA ASP A 774 -44.12 9.33 -48.34
C ASP A 774 -43.34 8.80 -49.55
N GLN A 775 -43.74 7.61 -50.02
CA GLN A 775 -43.77 7.18 -51.42
C GLN A 775 -44.56 5.88 -51.54
#